data_AF-A0A1L7D1F8-F1
#
_entry.id   AF-A0A1L7D1F8-F1
#
_cell.length_a   1.000
_cell.length_b   1.000
_cell.length_c   1.000
_cell.angle_alpha   90.00
_cell.angle_beta   90.00
_cell.angle_gamma   90.00
#
_symmetry.space_group_name_H-M   'P 1'
#
loop_
_entity.id
_entity.type
_entity.pdbx_description
1 polymer ?
#
loop_
_entity_poly.entity_id
_entity_poly.type
_entity_poly.pdbx_seq_one_letter_code
_entity_poly.pdbx_strand_id
1 'polypeptide(L)'
;MTQHRRALHVLSAVTAFSLAITPTVALAGPDDGKLVVTEHHIDSPKTFRLDDGTYKLQTEYANHQIAQLDESVIYIGKGWSNKWKQQYQLTIPEDDTFDYAHLVQGGTYYAAPVNPWGNRNPVWWGFGADESVKMEPFQDGKFFLDLVEANGPGRVEMFGYYEGSYPLGLSKILGSGENSQHSSQLKFAEHTHNYTLFTQPGRYELKYRVSGRSKDDKSLIHSEVQTLVVQVGGQKPKDEATAPLMERYNAAPAGDAATAGYSFGFAPLTSTRGWDGDAHLDTFTFDAKDPNVNGTLTLLNNGYHLTDLEVKDGKAEWHEMVGPESSDIQAVFIPADEKGSKWITPVLTRKVDDDHKGIAQSVTSDQSAETIAPEKADPRNSKQSLESYEPAKDIDFTTTITPIDEDNFKASFDFSDPKFRGLVTLESEDEITKYSHFVEGGHGELILDSYELNGKSVSVQAFPHSTIEVESSTKTTPQPVNGETTLPTAVLKRYAAAEPPKNTPEPKKAQFCEDRILLDHGHTDLKVRRDGASLKMAISDETGTESEDFYDRKVSEVLNVAVPGSRQVYSNRHEGLDFLDPKYLEDGKHFYLLPETNSASLLWPGYNTQALNMDAFEGGVRWHVEPVALPDGAQFGLFQNSTLSNPKPEVLVDTVNKDYEVDIEHSTHVHMNWAFSKPGAYKFKTYFEATTTDGKTVTTEPEVLAFVAGQPAGTECDAFKAAKDTPAPETTVPETTTPQPSTPETTTPQPSTPETTVPETTVPNKPGQDSNDFLWRRTIVPIVGTVATLILTLLGIGGLHSVLDIVRRVIPNMLNR
;
A
#
# COMPACT_ATOMS: atom_id res chain seq x y z
N MET A 1 -73.20 27.73 -36.64
CA MET A 1 -72.30 26.87 -37.45
C MET A 1 -70.88 27.33 -37.15
N THR A 2 -70.29 26.83 -36.07
CA THR A 2 -69.36 25.67 -36.01
C THR A 2 -67.95 26.01 -36.49
N GLN A 3 -66.99 26.14 -35.58
CA GLN A 3 -66.11 25.00 -35.25
C GLN A 3 -65.28 25.27 -33.98
N HIS A 4 -65.32 24.28 -33.09
CA HIS A 4 -64.52 24.12 -31.88
C HIS A 4 -63.54 22.97 -32.10
N ARG A 5 -62.35 23.10 -31.50
CA ARG A 5 -61.43 22.05 -31.00
C ARG A 5 -60.80 21.08 -32.03
N ARG A 6 -59.47 20.91 -31.94
CA ARG A 6 -58.84 19.80 -31.19
C ARG A 6 -57.31 19.90 -31.17
N ALA A 7 -56.76 19.71 -29.98
CA ALA A 7 -55.36 19.35 -29.74
C ALA A 7 -55.07 17.98 -30.38
N LEU A 8 -53.90 17.85 -31.00
CA LEU A 8 -53.40 16.59 -31.52
C LEU A 8 -52.51 15.95 -30.45
N HIS A 9 -52.98 14.87 -29.85
CA HIS A 9 -52.15 13.93 -29.11
C HIS A 9 -51.44 13.04 -30.14
N VAL A 10 -50.10 13.04 -30.14
CA VAL A 10 -49.31 12.01 -30.81
C VAL A 10 -49.04 10.93 -29.77
N LEU A 11 -49.80 9.84 -29.91
CA LEU A 11 -49.64 8.60 -29.18
C LEU A 11 -48.45 7.85 -29.80
N SER A 12 -47.27 7.91 -29.17
CA SER A 12 -46.17 6.99 -29.50
C SER A 12 -46.28 5.79 -28.56
N ALA A 13 -46.75 4.68 -29.11
CA ALA A 13 -46.83 3.40 -28.43
C ALA A 13 -45.42 2.87 -28.13
N VAL A 14 -45.02 2.89 -26.86
CA VAL A 14 -43.85 2.16 -26.38
C VAL A 14 -44.21 0.68 -26.40
N THR A 15 -43.70 -0.03 -27.38
CA THR A 15 -43.78 -1.49 -27.43
C THR A 15 -42.68 -2.00 -26.50
N ALA A 16 -43.04 -2.33 -25.26
CA ALA A 16 -42.13 -2.96 -24.30
C ALA A 16 -41.82 -4.38 -24.77
N PHE A 17 -40.75 -4.54 -25.53
CA PHE A 17 -40.05 -5.82 -25.64
C PHE A 17 -39.22 -5.99 -24.37
N SER A 18 -39.83 -6.60 -23.36
CA SER A 18 -39.10 -7.19 -22.24
C SER A 18 -38.34 -8.42 -22.77
N LEU A 19 -37.18 -8.18 -23.37
CA LEU A 19 -36.13 -9.19 -23.37
C LEU A 19 -35.71 -9.34 -21.91
N ALA A 20 -36.24 -10.37 -21.25
CA ALA A 20 -35.61 -10.95 -20.09
C ALA A 20 -34.24 -11.48 -20.56
N ILE A 21 -33.23 -10.62 -20.53
CA ILE A 21 -31.85 -11.05 -20.45
C ILE A 21 -31.75 -11.68 -19.07
N THR A 22 -31.98 -12.99 -18.98
CA THR A 22 -31.44 -13.74 -17.85
C THR A 22 -29.94 -13.47 -17.89
N PRO A 23 -29.33 -12.88 -16.85
CA PRO A 23 -27.88 -12.81 -16.82
C PRO A 23 -27.41 -14.26 -16.97
N THR A 24 -26.71 -14.56 -18.06
CA THR A 24 -25.84 -15.71 -18.07
C THR A 24 -24.90 -15.50 -16.90
N VAL A 25 -25.14 -16.23 -15.81
CA VAL A 25 -24.19 -16.36 -14.72
C VAL A 25 -22.96 -16.97 -15.39
N ALA A 26 -22.03 -16.11 -15.79
CA ALA A 26 -20.67 -16.54 -16.04
C ALA A 26 -20.20 -17.02 -14.67
N LEU A 27 -20.36 -18.32 -14.38
CA LEU A 27 -19.75 -18.91 -13.21
C LEU A 27 -18.26 -18.61 -13.36
N ALA A 28 -17.80 -17.68 -12.53
CA ALA A 28 -16.47 -17.11 -12.60
C ALA A 28 -15.46 -18.27 -12.61
N GLY A 29 -14.82 -18.48 -13.77
CA GLY A 29 -13.66 -19.34 -13.85
C GLY A 29 -12.51 -18.72 -13.05
N PRO A 30 -11.43 -19.47 -12.80
CA PRO A 30 -10.22 -18.82 -12.32
C PRO A 30 -9.90 -17.70 -13.30
N ASP A 31 -9.60 -16.48 -12.84
CA ASP A 31 -9.23 -15.34 -13.71
C ASP A 31 -7.88 -15.56 -14.43
N ASP A 32 -7.62 -16.79 -14.83
CA ASP A 32 -6.57 -17.23 -15.72
C ASP A 32 -6.56 -16.38 -16.99
N GLY A 33 -5.38 -16.03 -17.47
CA GLY A 33 -5.19 -15.14 -18.61
C GLY A 33 -5.14 -13.65 -18.25
N LYS A 34 -5.48 -13.26 -17.02
CA LYS A 34 -5.26 -11.90 -16.52
C LYS A 34 -3.84 -11.71 -16.03
N LEU A 35 -3.41 -10.46 -15.95
CA LEU A 35 -2.21 -10.10 -15.24
C LEU A 35 -2.38 -10.43 -13.74
N VAL A 36 -1.62 -11.41 -13.25
CA VAL A 36 -1.63 -11.74 -11.83
C VAL A 36 -0.68 -10.83 -11.07
N VAL A 37 -1.26 -9.97 -10.24
CA VAL A 37 -0.55 -9.01 -9.42
C VAL A 37 -0.39 -9.59 -8.02
N THR A 38 0.83 -9.96 -7.67
CA THR A 38 1.19 -10.56 -6.39
C THR A 38 2.68 -10.41 -6.14
N GLU A 39 3.13 -10.71 -4.93
CA GLU A 39 4.52 -10.66 -4.52
C GLU A 39 5.28 -9.33 -4.78
N HIS A 40 4.53 -8.21 -4.82
CA HIS A 40 5.04 -6.87 -5.07
C HIS A 40 4.38 -5.85 -4.12
N HIS A 41 4.97 -4.66 -4.02
CA HIS A 41 4.24 -3.47 -3.58
C HIS A 41 3.29 -3.08 -4.71
N ILE A 42 2.02 -2.89 -4.38
CA ILE A 42 0.96 -2.61 -5.33
C ILE A 42 0.03 -1.55 -4.75
N ASP A 43 -0.44 -0.66 -5.61
CA ASP A 43 -1.48 0.31 -5.28
C ASP A 43 -2.68 0.05 -6.19
N SER A 44 -3.75 -0.50 -5.63
CA SER A 44 -4.92 -0.94 -6.39
C SER A 44 -6.21 -0.92 -5.55
N PRO A 45 -7.19 -0.07 -5.86
CA PRO A 45 -7.16 0.88 -6.95
C PRO A 45 -6.25 2.08 -6.65
N LYS A 46 -5.44 2.48 -7.63
CA LYS A 46 -4.82 3.81 -7.67
C LYS A 46 -5.60 4.69 -8.63
N THR A 47 -5.85 5.92 -8.21
CA THR A 47 -6.70 6.88 -8.93
C THR A 47 -5.86 7.79 -9.80
N PHE A 48 -6.25 7.94 -11.05
CA PHE A 48 -5.62 8.82 -12.03
C PHE A 48 -6.64 9.82 -12.57
N ARG A 49 -6.19 11.03 -12.88
CA ARG A 49 -6.96 11.98 -13.69
C ARG A 49 -6.44 11.93 -15.11
N LEU A 50 -7.33 11.70 -16.07
CA LEU A 50 -6.98 11.61 -17.49
C LEU A 50 -6.97 13.00 -18.15
N ASP A 51 -6.35 13.10 -19.32
CA ASP A 51 -6.25 14.34 -20.11
C ASP A 51 -7.62 14.98 -20.45
N ASP A 52 -8.67 14.16 -20.53
CA ASP A 52 -10.05 14.63 -20.77
C ASP A 52 -10.75 15.16 -19.49
N GLY A 53 -10.03 15.16 -18.36
CA GLY A 53 -10.51 15.61 -17.05
C GLY A 53 -11.30 14.58 -16.26
N THR A 54 -11.52 13.37 -16.81
CA THR A 54 -12.20 12.27 -16.11
C THR A 54 -11.26 11.54 -15.15
N TYR A 55 -11.84 10.78 -14.21
CA TYR A 55 -11.09 10.01 -13.22
C TYR A 55 -11.21 8.52 -13.52
N LYS A 56 -10.08 7.81 -13.39
CA LYS A 56 -10.00 6.38 -13.62
C LYS A 56 -9.24 5.68 -12.51
N LEU A 57 -9.73 4.51 -12.13
CA LEU A 57 -9.09 3.61 -11.18
C LEU A 57 -8.30 2.54 -11.95
N GLN A 58 -7.05 2.33 -11.57
CA GLN A 58 -6.12 1.40 -12.23
C GLN A 58 -5.27 0.68 -11.18
N THR A 59 -4.55 -0.36 -11.59
CA THR A 59 -3.58 -1.05 -10.73
C THR A 59 -2.19 -0.57 -11.07
N GLU A 60 -1.49 0.01 -10.10
CA GLU A 60 -0.04 0.23 -10.18
C GLU A 60 0.69 -0.93 -9.54
N TYR A 61 1.67 -1.50 -10.25
CA TYR A 61 2.45 -2.64 -9.81
C TYR A 61 3.90 -2.54 -10.34
N ALA A 62 4.81 -3.31 -9.74
CA ALA A 62 6.18 -3.58 -10.22
C ALA A 62 6.84 -2.45 -11.03
N ASN A 63 7.51 -1.50 -10.37
CA ASN A 63 8.19 -0.36 -10.99
C ASN A 63 7.23 0.59 -11.75
N HIS A 64 6.11 0.96 -11.14
CA HIS A 64 5.11 1.91 -11.66
C HIS A 64 4.47 1.51 -13.00
N GLN A 65 4.41 0.20 -13.29
CA GLN A 65 3.62 -0.29 -14.40
C GLN A 65 2.13 -0.16 -14.07
N ILE A 66 1.35 0.26 -15.06
CA ILE A 66 -0.08 0.49 -14.91
C ILE A 66 -0.86 -0.55 -15.71
N ALA A 67 -1.82 -1.20 -15.05
CA ALA A 67 -2.79 -2.10 -15.67
C ALA A 67 -4.22 -1.61 -15.43
N GLN A 68 -5.15 -1.98 -16.32
CA GLN A 68 -6.58 -1.77 -16.05
C GLN A 68 -7.03 -2.72 -14.93
N LEU A 69 -7.99 -2.29 -14.11
CA LEU A 69 -8.50 -3.10 -13.00
C LEU A 69 -9.12 -4.42 -13.47
N ASP A 70 -9.79 -4.43 -14.62
CA ASP A 70 -10.45 -5.61 -15.18
C ASP A 70 -9.51 -6.55 -15.94
N GLU A 71 -8.34 -6.06 -16.34
CA GLU A 71 -7.26 -6.84 -16.99
C GLU A 71 -6.33 -7.53 -15.98
N SER A 72 -6.46 -7.22 -14.70
CA SER A 72 -5.62 -7.77 -13.63
C SER A 72 -6.42 -8.50 -12.56
N VAL A 73 -5.72 -9.34 -11.78
CA VAL A 73 -6.24 -10.00 -10.59
C VAL A 73 -5.20 -9.92 -9.48
N ILE A 74 -5.60 -9.42 -8.31
CA ILE A 74 -4.73 -9.46 -7.12
C ILE A 74 -4.78 -10.88 -6.56
N TYR A 75 -3.62 -11.51 -6.39
CA TYR A 75 -3.54 -12.83 -5.78
C TYR A 75 -2.94 -12.76 -4.38
N ILE A 76 -3.72 -13.19 -3.39
CA ILE A 76 -3.31 -13.32 -1.98
C ILE A 76 -3.14 -14.80 -1.67
N GLY A 77 -1.95 -15.31 -1.97
CA GLY A 77 -1.57 -16.69 -1.67
C GLY A 77 -1.01 -16.86 -0.25
N LYS A 78 -0.59 -18.09 0.06
CA LYS A 78 0.20 -18.37 1.27
C LYS A 78 1.59 -17.77 1.10
N GLY A 79 2.04 -16.99 2.09
CA GLY A 79 3.34 -16.30 2.03
C GLY A 79 4.11 -16.32 3.34
N TRP A 80 5.44 -16.40 3.24
CA TRP A 80 6.33 -16.46 4.40
C TRP A 80 7.47 -15.47 4.27
N SER A 81 7.94 -14.96 5.41
CA SER A 81 9.15 -14.14 5.48
C SER A 81 10.39 -14.98 5.19
N ASN A 82 11.54 -14.31 5.03
CA ASN A 82 12.84 -15.00 4.88
C ASN A 82 13.23 -15.85 6.11
N LYS A 83 12.54 -15.66 7.24
CA LYS A 83 12.68 -16.46 8.47
C LYS A 83 11.59 -17.52 8.62
N TRP A 84 10.83 -17.80 7.57
CA TRP A 84 9.75 -18.79 7.53
C TRP A 84 8.59 -18.51 8.51
N LYS A 85 8.42 -17.25 8.91
CA LYS A 85 7.21 -16.78 9.61
C LYS A 85 6.10 -16.50 8.63
N GLN A 86 4.89 -16.97 8.92
CA GLN A 86 3.73 -16.75 8.07
C GLN A 86 3.39 -15.25 8.01
N GLN A 87 2.94 -14.78 6.85
CA GLN A 87 2.60 -13.36 6.62
C GLN A 87 1.21 -13.16 5.99
N TYR A 88 0.41 -14.23 5.86
CA TYR A 88 -0.85 -14.23 5.11
C TYR A 88 -2.07 -14.51 5.98
N GLN A 89 -1.86 -14.75 7.28
CA GLN A 89 -2.90 -15.01 8.26
C GLN A 89 -2.85 -13.93 9.34
N LEU A 90 -4.02 -13.49 9.77
CA LEU A 90 -4.20 -12.63 10.94
C LEU A 90 -5.15 -13.30 11.93
N THR A 91 -4.70 -13.47 13.17
CA THR A 91 -5.53 -13.92 14.29
C THR A 91 -6.11 -12.71 15.00
N ILE A 92 -7.42 -12.69 15.18
CA ILE A 92 -8.13 -11.60 15.84
C ILE A 92 -7.93 -11.71 17.36
N PRO A 93 -7.60 -10.61 18.07
CA PRO A 93 -7.46 -10.63 19.51
C PRO A 93 -8.75 -11.05 20.22
N GLU A 94 -8.61 -11.55 21.45
CA GLU A 94 -9.75 -11.88 22.34
C GLU A 94 -10.24 -10.64 23.08
N ASP A 95 -10.58 -9.59 22.33
CA ASP A 95 -11.13 -8.33 22.83
C ASP A 95 -12.11 -7.70 21.81
N ASP A 96 -12.70 -6.57 22.17
CA ASP A 96 -13.77 -5.93 21.40
C ASP A 96 -13.24 -5.07 20.22
N THR A 97 -11.93 -5.12 19.90
CA THR A 97 -11.31 -4.28 18.85
C THR A 97 -12.03 -4.39 17.51
N PHE A 98 -12.44 -5.60 17.13
CA PHE A 98 -13.01 -5.90 15.81
C PHE A 98 -14.53 -6.17 15.83
N ASP A 99 -15.22 -5.85 16.92
CA ASP A 99 -16.66 -6.11 17.07
C ASP A 99 -17.51 -5.48 15.96
N TYR A 100 -17.11 -4.30 15.45
CA TYR A 100 -17.79 -3.62 14.35
C TYR A 100 -17.89 -4.49 13.08
N ALA A 101 -16.87 -5.32 12.82
CA ALA A 101 -16.78 -6.17 11.64
C ALA A 101 -17.38 -7.58 11.86
N HIS A 102 -17.90 -7.85 13.06
CA HIS A 102 -18.44 -9.17 13.47
C HIS A 102 -17.44 -10.30 13.22
N LEU A 103 -16.15 -10.06 13.49
CA LEU A 103 -15.11 -11.07 13.40
C LEU A 103 -15.13 -11.96 14.64
N VAL A 104 -14.77 -13.23 14.46
CA VAL A 104 -14.69 -14.20 15.56
C VAL A 104 -13.42 -13.92 16.36
N GLN A 105 -13.57 -13.59 17.64
CA GLN A 105 -12.46 -13.42 18.59
C GLN A 105 -11.62 -14.71 18.67
N GLY A 106 -10.29 -14.59 18.61
CA GLY A 106 -9.37 -15.73 18.51
C GLY A 106 -9.41 -16.47 17.16
N GLY A 107 -10.29 -16.06 16.24
CA GLY A 107 -10.39 -16.60 14.89
C GLY A 107 -9.23 -16.14 14.00
N THR A 108 -8.81 -17.00 13.07
CA THR A 108 -7.70 -16.71 12.13
C THR A 108 -8.21 -16.61 10.70
N TYR A 109 -7.88 -15.52 10.02
CA TYR A 109 -8.40 -15.15 8.70
C TYR A 109 -7.27 -14.90 7.69
N TYR A 110 -7.62 -14.95 6.40
CA TYR A 110 -6.69 -14.56 5.32
C TYR A 110 -6.51 -13.05 5.34
N ALA A 111 -5.27 -12.58 5.25
CA ALA A 111 -4.97 -11.16 5.18
C ALA A 111 -3.75 -10.87 4.30
N ALA A 112 -3.84 -9.85 3.45
CA ALA A 112 -2.66 -9.16 2.97
C ALA A 112 -2.08 -8.31 4.13
N PRO A 113 -0.77 -8.40 4.42
CA PRO A 113 -0.18 -7.73 5.56
C PRO A 113 0.05 -6.24 5.30
N VAL A 114 0.01 -5.44 6.38
CA VAL A 114 0.44 -4.03 6.34
C VAL A 114 1.89 -3.86 5.87
N ASN A 115 2.75 -4.84 6.18
CA ASN A 115 4.13 -4.89 5.75
C ASN A 115 4.60 -6.36 5.69
N PRO A 116 4.96 -6.90 4.52
CA PRO A 116 5.66 -8.17 4.44
C PRO A 116 7.16 -7.95 4.75
N TRP A 117 7.61 -8.47 5.89
CA TRP A 117 8.94 -8.25 6.44
C TRP A 117 10.04 -8.95 5.65
N GLY A 118 10.93 -8.14 5.06
CA GLY A 118 12.17 -8.60 4.43
C GLY A 118 11.99 -9.28 3.06
N ASN A 119 10.76 -9.42 2.58
CA ASN A 119 10.43 -9.80 1.22
C ASN A 119 9.06 -9.24 0.86
N ARG A 120 8.55 -9.54 -0.33
CA ARG A 120 7.21 -9.13 -0.75
C ARG A 120 6.35 -10.38 -0.88
N ASN A 121 6.26 -11.25 0.14
CA ASN A 121 5.45 -12.47 0.07
C ASN A 121 4.55 -12.62 1.31
N PRO A 122 3.20 -12.55 1.20
CA PRO A 122 2.40 -12.47 -0.03
C PRO A 122 2.41 -11.04 -0.62
N VAL A 123 1.36 -10.62 -1.32
CA VAL A 123 1.27 -9.25 -1.87
C VAL A 123 1.30 -8.17 -0.77
N TRP A 124 1.99 -7.05 -1.03
CA TRP A 124 1.94 -5.85 -0.20
C TRP A 124 0.99 -4.84 -0.83
N TRP A 125 -0.22 -4.75 -0.29
CA TRP A 125 -1.34 -4.11 -0.97
C TRP A 125 -1.78 -2.81 -0.30
N GLY A 126 -1.75 -1.72 -1.07
CA GLY A 126 -2.34 -0.42 -0.76
C GLY A 126 -3.33 0.07 -1.82
N PHE A 127 -3.90 1.24 -1.61
CA PHE A 127 -4.62 2.03 -2.62
C PHE A 127 -4.12 3.48 -2.56
N GLY A 128 -4.43 4.30 -3.55
CA GLY A 128 -3.94 5.67 -3.55
C GLY A 128 -4.46 6.56 -4.67
N ALA A 129 -3.82 7.72 -4.80
CA ALA A 129 -4.03 8.64 -5.90
C ALA A 129 -2.69 9.07 -6.50
N ASP A 130 -2.68 9.20 -7.81
CA ASP A 130 -1.56 9.70 -8.60
C ASP A 130 -1.42 11.23 -8.50
N GLU A 131 -0.25 11.76 -8.85
CA GLU A 131 0.03 13.21 -8.90
C GLU A 131 -0.93 13.97 -9.85
N SER A 132 -1.51 13.29 -10.84
CA SER A 132 -2.55 13.87 -11.70
C SER A 132 -3.84 14.26 -10.96
N VAL A 133 -4.09 13.69 -9.77
CA VAL A 133 -5.29 13.94 -8.96
C VAL A 133 -5.06 15.10 -8.00
N LYS A 134 -5.26 16.31 -8.51
CA LYS A 134 -5.20 17.56 -7.73
C LYS A 134 -6.41 17.69 -6.80
N MET A 135 -6.17 18.10 -5.55
CA MET A 135 -7.20 18.17 -4.51
C MET A 135 -7.88 19.53 -4.44
N GLU A 136 -7.20 20.57 -4.94
CA GLU A 136 -7.61 21.96 -4.96
C GLU A 136 -8.97 22.20 -5.62
N PRO A 137 -9.39 21.48 -6.69
CA PRO A 137 -10.71 21.66 -7.29
C PRO A 137 -11.87 21.18 -6.40
N PHE A 138 -11.58 20.35 -5.39
CA PHE A 138 -12.61 19.77 -4.54
C PHE A 138 -12.86 20.64 -3.31
N GLN A 139 -14.13 20.70 -2.92
CA GLN A 139 -14.56 21.30 -1.68
C GLN A 139 -13.75 20.72 -0.53
N ASP A 140 -13.20 21.60 0.31
CA ASP A 140 -12.40 21.28 1.49
C ASP A 140 -11.14 20.45 1.19
N GLY A 141 -10.73 20.36 -0.08
CA GLY A 141 -9.67 19.47 -0.54
C GLY A 141 -10.00 17.99 -0.30
N LYS A 142 -11.28 17.60 -0.40
CA LYS A 142 -11.75 16.24 -0.11
C LYS A 142 -12.18 15.51 -1.38
N PHE A 143 -11.46 14.42 -1.64
CA PHE A 143 -11.78 13.42 -2.64
C PHE A 143 -11.80 12.06 -1.97
N PHE A 144 -12.79 11.23 -2.26
CA PHE A 144 -13.03 9.98 -1.55
C PHE A 144 -12.97 8.79 -2.50
N LEU A 145 -12.38 7.70 -2.02
CA LEU A 145 -12.50 6.36 -2.60
C LEU A 145 -13.63 5.63 -1.85
N ASP A 146 -14.66 5.21 -2.57
CA ASP A 146 -15.78 4.42 -2.07
C ASP A 146 -15.57 2.93 -2.42
N LEU A 147 -15.61 2.02 -1.43
CA LEU A 147 -15.89 0.61 -1.65
C LEU A 147 -17.42 0.44 -1.78
N VAL A 148 -17.88 0.30 -3.01
CA VAL A 148 -19.30 0.33 -3.37
C VAL A 148 -20.00 -0.97 -3.04
N GLU A 149 -19.36 -2.10 -3.34
CA GLU A 149 -19.95 -3.43 -3.24
C GLU A 149 -18.84 -4.47 -3.22
N ALA A 150 -18.99 -5.50 -2.38
CA ALA A 150 -18.16 -6.69 -2.40
C ALA A 150 -19.02 -7.91 -2.74
N ASN A 151 -18.66 -8.61 -3.82
CA ASN A 151 -19.25 -9.89 -4.20
C ASN A 151 -18.21 -10.99 -4.06
N GLY A 152 -18.47 -11.99 -3.22
CA GLY A 152 -17.50 -13.06 -2.92
C GLY A 152 -17.97 -13.96 -1.77
N PRO A 153 -17.17 -14.97 -1.39
CA PRO A 153 -17.56 -15.98 -0.40
C PRO A 153 -17.68 -15.44 1.03
N GLY A 154 -17.19 -14.22 1.30
CA GLY A 154 -17.17 -13.61 2.62
C GLY A 154 -17.20 -12.08 2.57
N ARG A 155 -16.68 -11.45 3.62
CA ARG A 155 -16.51 -9.99 3.77
C ARG A 155 -15.05 -9.59 3.58
N VAL A 156 -14.81 -8.31 3.34
CA VAL A 156 -13.48 -7.69 3.25
C VAL A 156 -13.38 -6.52 4.22
N GLU A 157 -12.25 -6.42 4.93
CA GLU A 157 -11.94 -5.31 5.84
C GLU A 157 -10.52 -4.79 5.60
N MET A 158 -10.37 -3.47 5.48
CA MET A 158 -9.12 -2.75 5.33
C MET A 158 -8.91 -1.84 6.53
N PHE A 159 -7.77 -1.99 7.19
CA PHE A 159 -7.49 -1.26 8.43
C PHE A 159 -5.98 -1.17 8.72
N GLY A 160 -5.60 -0.14 9.46
CA GLY A 160 -4.34 -0.10 10.19
C GLY A 160 -4.52 -0.77 11.55
N TYR A 161 -3.57 -1.61 11.98
CA TYR A 161 -3.65 -2.29 13.27
C TYR A 161 -2.27 -2.42 13.93
N TYR A 162 -2.16 -2.03 15.20
CA TYR A 162 -1.01 -2.30 16.06
C TYR A 162 -1.39 -3.26 17.19
N GLU A 163 -0.76 -4.44 17.19
CA GLU A 163 -1.06 -5.49 18.14
C GLU A 163 -0.78 -5.05 19.59
N GLY A 164 -1.71 -5.36 20.50
CA GLY A 164 -1.57 -5.05 21.92
C GLY A 164 -1.77 -3.58 22.30
N SER A 165 -2.21 -2.72 21.37
CA SER A 165 -2.53 -1.31 21.66
C SER A 165 -4.02 -1.03 21.81
N TYR A 166 -4.83 -2.04 22.15
CA TYR A 166 -6.21 -1.79 22.55
C TYR A 166 -6.23 -0.77 23.71
N PRO A 167 -7.04 0.30 23.63
CA PRO A 167 -8.07 0.60 22.61
C PRO A 167 -7.64 1.50 21.43
N LEU A 168 -6.41 2.02 21.41
CA LEU A 168 -5.90 3.02 20.44
C LEU A 168 -5.28 2.43 19.15
N GLY A 169 -5.38 1.11 18.97
CA GLY A 169 -4.60 0.36 17.97
C GLY A 169 -5.21 0.17 16.60
N LEU A 170 -6.50 0.50 16.41
CA LEU A 170 -7.22 0.19 15.18
C LEU A 170 -7.63 1.48 14.44
N SER A 171 -7.21 1.58 13.19
CA SER A 171 -7.67 2.59 12.24
C SER A 171 -8.51 1.91 11.15
N LYS A 172 -9.82 2.17 11.13
CA LYS A 172 -10.74 1.68 10.10
C LYS A 172 -10.53 2.47 8.81
N ILE A 173 -10.51 1.80 7.66
CA ILE A 173 -10.25 2.46 6.37
C ILE A 173 -11.36 2.17 5.36
N LEU A 174 -11.57 0.91 4.99
CA LEU A 174 -12.63 0.48 4.06
C LEU A 174 -13.13 -0.90 4.48
N GLY A 175 -14.41 -1.18 4.36
CA GLY A 175 -14.95 -2.50 4.65
C GLY A 175 -16.27 -2.74 3.93
N SER A 176 -16.66 -4.01 3.83
CA SER A 176 -17.89 -4.40 3.13
C SER A 176 -19.07 -4.64 4.05
N GLY A 177 -18.88 -4.73 5.37
CA GLY A 177 -19.97 -4.96 6.32
C GLY A 177 -20.81 -3.71 6.60
N GLU A 178 -22.07 -3.89 7.03
CA GLU A 178 -23.02 -2.80 7.33
C GLU A 178 -22.51 -1.73 8.31
N ASN A 179 -21.69 -2.12 9.31
CA ASN A 179 -21.11 -1.22 10.30
C ASN A 179 -19.67 -0.78 9.95
N SER A 180 -19.22 -1.10 8.74
CA SER A 180 -17.86 -0.80 8.29
C SER A 180 -17.83 0.56 7.63
N GLN A 181 -16.65 1.17 7.62
CA GLN A 181 -16.42 2.39 6.86
C GLN A 181 -16.40 2.04 5.38
N HIS A 182 -17.26 2.66 4.55
CA HIS A 182 -17.29 2.38 3.11
C HIS A 182 -16.47 3.36 2.27
N SER A 183 -16.00 4.45 2.87
CA SER A 183 -15.31 5.52 2.14
C SER A 183 -14.02 5.91 2.87
N SER A 184 -12.97 6.16 2.11
CA SER A 184 -11.71 6.70 2.64
C SER A 184 -11.32 7.95 1.87
N GLN A 185 -10.74 8.93 2.56
CA GLN A 185 -10.20 10.12 1.91
C GLN A 185 -8.96 9.72 1.10
N LEU A 186 -8.94 10.09 -0.18
CA LEU A 186 -7.73 10.13 -0.98
C LEU A 186 -6.97 11.42 -0.70
N LYS A 187 -5.65 11.30 -0.68
CA LYS A 187 -4.72 12.42 -0.51
C LYS A 187 -3.85 12.55 -1.76
N PHE A 188 -3.38 13.76 -2.01
CA PHE A 188 -2.59 14.10 -3.19
C PHE A 188 -1.30 13.27 -3.23
N ALA A 189 -1.04 12.58 -4.34
CA ALA A 189 0.17 11.78 -4.59
C ALA A 189 0.54 10.79 -3.45
N GLU A 190 -0.44 10.35 -2.67
CA GLU A 190 -0.25 9.43 -1.54
C GLU A 190 -0.89 8.07 -1.84
N HIS A 191 -0.36 7.04 -1.18
CA HIS A 191 -0.92 5.69 -1.12
C HIS A 191 -0.93 5.15 0.32
N THR A 192 -1.61 4.03 0.53
CA THR A 192 -1.76 3.40 1.83
C THR A 192 -0.89 2.16 2.00
N HIS A 193 -0.59 1.81 3.25
CA HIS A 193 -0.15 0.47 3.64
C HIS A 193 -1.05 0.02 4.79
N ASN A 194 -1.87 -1.00 4.55
CA ASN A 194 -2.90 -1.46 5.48
C ASN A 194 -3.02 -2.98 5.44
N TYR A 195 -3.63 -3.57 6.48
CA TYR A 195 -4.13 -4.92 6.34
C TYR A 195 -5.32 -4.92 5.39
N THR A 196 -5.46 -5.99 4.59
CA THR A 196 -6.72 -6.30 3.90
C THR A 196 -7.10 -7.74 4.21
N LEU A 197 -8.10 -7.90 5.07
CA LEU A 197 -8.57 -9.16 5.62
C LEU A 197 -9.81 -9.66 4.86
N PHE A 198 -9.88 -10.98 4.66
CA PHE A 198 -11.02 -11.65 4.05
C PHE A 198 -11.55 -12.75 4.97
N THR A 199 -12.87 -12.78 5.17
CA THR A 199 -13.46 -13.74 6.12
C THR A 199 -13.52 -15.18 5.59
N GLN A 200 -13.35 -15.36 4.29
CA GLN A 200 -13.38 -16.63 3.58
C GLN A 200 -12.41 -16.58 2.38
N PRO A 201 -11.73 -17.68 1.99
CA PRO A 201 -10.96 -17.72 0.76
C PRO A 201 -11.86 -17.95 -0.45
N GLY A 202 -11.40 -17.47 -1.61
CA GLY A 202 -12.03 -17.63 -2.92
C GLY A 202 -11.94 -16.35 -3.74
N ARG A 203 -12.69 -16.31 -4.84
CA ARG A 203 -12.73 -15.18 -5.75
C ARG A 203 -13.68 -14.08 -5.27
N TYR A 204 -13.20 -12.84 -5.28
CA TYR A 204 -13.93 -11.63 -4.94
C TYR A 204 -13.96 -10.65 -6.12
N GLU A 205 -15.09 -9.97 -6.29
CA GLU A 205 -15.24 -8.77 -7.11
C GLU A 205 -15.55 -7.59 -6.18
N LEU A 206 -14.62 -6.65 -6.10
CA LEU A 206 -14.73 -5.45 -5.29
C LEU A 206 -14.97 -4.26 -6.22
N LYS A 207 -16.11 -3.59 -6.06
CA LYS A 207 -16.47 -2.43 -6.89
C LYS A 207 -16.09 -1.15 -6.20
N TYR A 208 -15.40 -0.28 -6.91
CA TYR A 208 -14.93 1.00 -6.40
C TYR A 208 -15.41 2.17 -7.25
N ARG A 209 -15.53 3.34 -6.61
CA ARG A 209 -15.73 4.63 -7.27
C ARG A 209 -14.91 5.67 -6.54
N VAL A 210 -14.41 6.68 -7.25
CA VAL A 210 -13.95 7.91 -6.59
C VAL A 210 -14.92 9.04 -6.78
N SER A 211 -15.04 9.90 -5.78
CA SER A 211 -15.94 11.05 -5.84
C SER A 211 -15.49 12.25 -5.00
N GLY A 212 -15.76 13.43 -5.51
CA GLY A 212 -15.51 14.71 -4.85
C GLY A 212 -16.58 15.70 -5.23
N ARG A 213 -16.73 16.75 -4.43
CA ARG A 213 -17.65 17.84 -4.75
C ARG A 213 -16.85 19.04 -5.22
N SER A 214 -17.21 19.64 -6.35
CA SER A 214 -16.57 20.84 -6.88
C SER A 214 -16.63 21.97 -5.85
N LYS A 215 -15.51 22.64 -5.59
CA LYS A 215 -15.52 23.82 -4.71
C LYS A 215 -16.28 25.00 -5.32
N ASP A 216 -16.34 25.08 -6.64
CA ASP A 216 -16.82 26.25 -7.40
C ASP A 216 -18.35 26.27 -7.53
N ASP A 217 -18.93 25.19 -8.05
CA ASP A 217 -20.37 25.09 -8.37
C ASP A 217 -21.09 24.02 -7.54
N LYS A 218 -20.38 23.36 -6.61
CA LYS A 218 -20.89 22.30 -5.74
C LYS A 218 -21.40 21.07 -6.50
N SER A 219 -21.07 20.90 -7.78
CA SER A 219 -21.42 19.69 -8.54
C SER A 219 -20.66 18.46 -8.03
N LEU A 220 -21.30 17.28 -8.11
CA LEU A 220 -20.64 16.00 -7.84
C LEU A 220 -19.77 15.60 -9.02
N ILE A 221 -18.48 15.39 -8.78
CA ILE A 221 -17.50 14.87 -9.73
C ILE A 221 -17.16 13.44 -9.30
N HIS A 222 -17.20 12.48 -10.21
CA HIS A 222 -16.91 11.09 -9.88
C HIS A 222 -16.38 10.29 -11.09
N SER A 223 -15.72 9.16 -10.81
CA SER A 223 -15.43 8.14 -11.82
C SER A 223 -16.66 7.28 -12.13
N GLU A 224 -16.57 6.47 -13.19
CA GLU A 224 -17.42 5.29 -13.31
C GLU A 224 -17.11 4.28 -12.18
N VAL A 225 -18.07 3.39 -11.91
CA VAL A 225 -17.84 2.26 -11.00
C VAL A 225 -17.00 1.22 -11.72
N GLN A 226 -15.86 0.85 -11.14
CA GLN A 226 -14.94 -0.14 -11.71
C GLN A 226 -14.79 -1.35 -10.79
N THR A 227 -14.59 -2.53 -11.37
CA THR A 227 -14.46 -3.79 -10.63
C THR A 227 -13.00 -4.19 -10.54
N LEU A 228 -12.51 -4.37 -9.32
CA LEU A 228 -11.24 -5.01 -9.01
C LEU A 228 -11.49 -6.46 -8.63
N VAL A 229 -10.72 -7.38 -9.20
CA VAL A 229 -10.84 -8.81 -8.89
C VAL A 229 -9.71 -9.25 -7.97
N VAL A 230 -10.06 -10.02 -6.94
CA VAL A 230 -9.11 -10.57 -5.96
C VAL A 230 -9.32 -12.07 -5.84
N GLN A 231 -8.24 -12.85 -5.97
CA GLN A 231 -8.20 -14.26 -5.66
C GLN A 231 -7.53 -14.46 -4.29
N VAL A 232 -8.29 -14.93 -3.31
CA VAL A 232 -7.83 -15.14 -1.93
C VAL A 232 -7.65 -16.62 -1.67
N GLY A 233 -6.44 -17.04 -1.32
CA GLY A 233 -6.10 -18.46 -1.22
C GLY A 233 -6.26 -19.19 -2.57
N GLY A 234 -6.31 -20.51 -2.52
CA GLY A 234 -6.30 -21.35 -3.71
C GLY A 234 -4.98 -21.29 -4.48
N GLN A 235 -4.94 -21.92 -5.66
CA GLN A 235 -3.80 -21.78 -6.56
C GLN A 235 -3.78 -20.39 -7.20
N LYS A 236 -2.56 -19.90 -7.46
CA LYS A 236 -2.33 -18.69 -8.27
C LYS A 236 -3.03 -18.88 -9.63
N PRO A 237 -3.80 -17.88 -10.12
CA PRO A 237 -4.33 -17.93 -11.48
C PRO A 237 -3.21 -18.13 -12.51
N LYS A 238 -3.52 -18.82 -13.61
CA LYS A 238 -2.58 -19.17 -14.67
C LYS A 238 -2.44 -18.04 -15.69
N ASP A 239 -1.32 -18.03 -16.40
CA ASP A 239 -1.07 -17.05 -17.46
C ASP A 239 -1.96 -17.27 -18.69
N GLU A 240 -2.42 -18.50 -18.93
CA GLU A 240 -3.27 -18.85 -20.07
C GLU A 240 -4.73 -18.98 -19.67
N ALA A 241 -5.62 -18.28 -20.37
CA ALA A 241 -7.05 -18.29 -20.08
C ALA A 241 -7.66 -19.70 -20.15
N THR A 242 -8.37 -20.06 -19.07
CA THR A 242 -9.14 -21.32 -19.00
C THR A 242 -10.61 -21.05 -19.30
N ALA A 243 -11.26 -21.95 -20.05
CA ALA A 243 -12.70 -21.84 -20.31
C ALA A 243 -13.53 -21.89 -19.01
N PRO A 244 -14.69 -21.20 -18.95
CA PRO A 244 -15.56 -21.19 -17.77
C PRO A 244 -15.91 -22.61 -17.27
N LEU A 245 -16.08 -22.76 -15.96
CA LEU A 245 -16.25 -24.07 -15.31
C LEU A 245 -17.37 -24.91 -15.95
N MET A 246 -18.55 -24.32 -16.15
CA MET A 246 -19.69 -25.04 -16.72
C MET A 246 -19.51 -25.37 -18.20
N GLU A 247 -18.74 -24.57 -18.94
CA GLU A 247 -18.39 -24.90 -20.32
C GLU A 247 -17.50 -26.14 -20.37
N ARG A 248 -16.43 -26.16 -19.55
CA ARG A 248 -15.56 -27.33 -19.40
C ARG A 248 -16.33 -28.58 -18.95
N TYR A 249 -17.20 -28.44 -17.95
CA TYR A 249 -18.00 -29.54 -17.41
C TYR A 249 -19.00 -30.09 -18.45
N ASN A 250 -19.62 -29.21 -19.25
CA ASN A 250 -20.56 -29.63 -20.28
C ASN A 250 -19.87 -30.31 -21.46
N ALA A 251 -18.66 -29.89 -21.80
CA ALA A 251 -17.84 -30.48 -22.87
C ALA A 251 -17.20 -31.82 -22.48
N ALA A 252 -17.03 -32.08 -21.18
CA ALA A 252 -16.37 -33.29 -20.69
C ALA A 252 -17.15 -34.58 -21.01
N PRO A 253 -16.43 -35.72 -21.18
CA PRO A 253 -17.03 -37.03 -21.43
C PRO A 253 -18.17 -37.34 -20.46
N ALA A 254 -19.29 -37.83 -21.02
CA ALA A 254 -20.38 -38.36 -20.23
C ALA A 254 -19.98 -39.71 -19.64
N GLY A 255 -20.42 -39.98 -18.41
CA GLY A 255 -20.17 -41.24 -17.72
C GLY A 255 -21.03 -41.34 -16.47
N ASP A 256 -21.09 -42.53 -15.88
CA ASP A 256 -21.81 -42.76 -14.63
C ASP A 256 -20.84 -42.62 -13.45
N ALA A 257 -20.83 -41.43 -12.83
CA ALA A 257 -20.00 -41.15 -11.66
C ALA A 257 -20.30 -42.08 -10.49
N ALA A 258 -21.54 -42.52 -10.29
CA ALA A 258 -21.91 -43.39 -9.17
C ALA A 258 -21.19 -44.75 -9.26
N THR A 259 -20.99 -45.25 -10.49
CA THR A 259 -20.23 -46.49 -10.72
C THR A 259 -18.71 -46.32 -10.62
N ALA A 260 -18.21 -45.09 -10.75
CA ALA A 260 -16.78 -44.79 -10.75
C ALA A 260 -16.15 -44.81 -9.34
N GLY A 261 -16.97 -44.71 -8.29
CA GLY A 261 -16.54 -44.90 -6.90
C GLY A 261 -15.61 -43.82 -6.35
N TYR A 262 -15.69 -42.60 -6.87
CA TYR A 262 -14.86 -41.48 -6.43
C TYR A 262 -15.19 -41.11 -4.99
N SER A 263 -14.21 -40.52 -4.30
CA SER A 263 -14.41 -39.90 -2.99
C SER A 263 -13.79 -38.50 -2.96
N PHE A 264 -14.49 -37.57 -2.33
CA PHE A 264 -14.00 -36.24 -2.02
C PHE A 264 -14.25 -35.94 -0.54
N GLY A 265 -13.38 -35.20 0.11
CA GLY A 265 -13.60 -34.75 1.47
C GLY A 265 -12.57 -33.75 1.94
N PHE A 266 -12.76 -33.27 3.15
CA PHE A 266 -11.83 -32.41 3.84
C PHE A 266 -11.70 -32.80 5.31
N ALA A 267 -10.55 -32.54 5.91
CA ALA A 267 -10.27 -32.72 7.32
C ALA A 267 -9.18 -31.74 7.77
N PRO A 268 -9.10 -31.36 9.06
CA PRO A 268 -7.96 -30.61 9.57
C PRO A 268 -6.63 -31.24 9.19
N LEU A 269 -5.65 -30.42 8.85
CA LEU A 269 -4.30 -30.89 8.57
C LEU A 269 -3.70 -31.53 9.82
N THR A 270 -3.44 -32.84 9.77
CA THR A 270 -2.89 -33.61 10.90
C THR A 270 -1.39 -33.85 10.81
N SER A 271 -0.80 -33.68 9.62
CA SER A 271 0.64 -33.86 9.38
C SER A 271 1.32 -32.52 9.14
N THR A 272 2.40 -32.22 9.87
CA THR A 272 3.08 -30.93 9.77
C THR A 272 4.44 -31.10 9.10
N ARG A 273 4.65 -30.43 7.96
CA ARG A 273 6.00 -29.99 7.59
C ARG A 273 6.60 -29.08 8.67
N GLY A 274 5.76 -28.57 9.56
CA GLY A 274 6.11 -27.74 10.71
C GLY A 274 6.17 -26.28 10.32
N TRP A 275 5.49 -25.89 9.24
CA TRP A 275 5.49 -24.51 8.78
C TRP A 275 4.56 -23.68 9.66
N ASP A 276 4.99 -22.45 9.91
CA ASP A 276 4.18 -21.49 10.64
C ASP A 276 2.86 -21.26 9.88
N GLY A 277 1.73 -21.31 10.59
CA GLY A 277 0.38 -21.21 10.01
C GLY A 277 -0.30 -22.55 9.62
N ASP A 278 0.41 -23.69 9.58
CA ASP A 278 -0.16 -25.01 9.21
C ASP A 278 -1.34 -25.43 10.12
N ALA A 279 -1.35 -24.97 11.37
CA ALA A 279 -2.34 -25.33 12.38
C ALA A 279 -3.79 -24.88 12.04
N HIS A 280 -3.95 -23.97 11.09
CA HIS A 280 -5.23 -23.40 10.67
C HIS A 280 -5.71 -23.94 9.31
N LEU A 281 -5.02 -24.95 8.75
CA LEU A 281 -5.33 -25.51 7.44
C LEU A 281 -6.22 -26.75 7.53
N ASP A 282 -7.11 -26.88 6.56
CA ASP A 282 -7.79 -28.11 6.20
C ASP A 282 -7.10 -28.74 4.98
N THR A 283 -7.12 -30.07 4.88
CA THR A 283 -6.70 -30.82 3.71
C THR A 283 -7.92 -31.30 2.95
N PHE A 284 -8.05 -30.85 1.70
CA PHE A 284 -9.02 -31.34 0.73
C PHE A 284 -8.40 -32.49 -0.05
N THR A 285 -9.09 -33.62 -0.12
CA THR A 285 -8.61 -34.83 -0.80
C THR A 285 -9.65 -35.34 -1.78
N PHE A 286 -9.22 -35.60 -3.01
CA PHE A 286 -9.98 -36.31 -4.03
C PHE A 286 -9.27 -37.62 -4.41
N ASP A 287 -10.07 -38.66 -4.60
CA ASP A 287 -9.60 -39.99 -4.96
C ASP A 287 -10.57 -40.68 -5.93
N ALA A 288 -10.11 -40.87 -7.15
CA ALA A 288 -10.85 -41.55 -8.21
C ALA A 288 -10.86 -43.08 -8.08
N LYS A 289 -10.08 -43.66 -7.14
CA LYS A 289 -9.80 -45.10 -6.95
C LYS A 289 -9.07 -45.79 -8.11
N ASP A 290 -9.32 -45.38 -9.35
CA ASP A 290 -8.57 -45.79 -10.53
C ASP A 290 -7.41 -44.80 -10.80
N PRO A 291 -6.14 -45.25 -10.75
CA PRO A 291 -4.99 -44.39 -11.02
C PRO A 291 -4.91 -43.91 -12.47
N ASN A 292 -5.69 -44.47 -13.40
CA ASN A 292 -5.68 -44.02 -14.80
C ASN A 292 -6.61 -42.82 -15.05
N VAL A 293 -7.40 -42.42 -14.06
CA VAL A 293 -8.29 -41.27 -14.14
C VAL A 293 -7.49 -39.99 -13.85
N ASN A 294 -7.42 -39.11 -14.84
CA ASN A 294 -6.82 -37.78 -14.71
C ASN A 294 -7.86 -36.71 -15.08
N GLY A 295 -7.61 -35.47 -14.67
CA GLY A 295 -8.54 -34.38 -14.96
C GLY A 295 -8.28 -33.15 -14.12
N THR A 296 -9.34 -32.38 -13.90
CA THR A 296 -9.31 -31.18 -13.06
C THR A 296 -10.41 -31.28 -12.01
N LEU A 297 -10.06 -30.98 -10.77
CA LEU A 297 -10.99 -30.82 -9.66
C LEU A 297 -11.11 -29.34 -9.33
N THR A 298 -12.26 -28.73 -9.63
CA THR A 298 -12.55 -27.36 -9.21
C THR A 298 -13.22 -27.40 -7.84
N LEU A 299 -12.68 -26.65 -6.88
CA LEU A 299 -13.25 -26.43 -5.57
C LEU A 299 -13.99 -25.09 -5.54
N LEU A 300 -15.16 -25.09 -4.92
CA LEU A 300 -15.99 -23.91 -4.69
C LEU A 300 -16.19 -23.70 -3.19
N ASN A 301 -16.11 -22.44 -2.75
CA ASN A 301 -16.45 -22.00 -1.41
C ASN A 301 -17.66 -21.07 -1.48
N ASN A 302 -18.77 -21.43 -0.82
CA ASN A 302 -20.03 -20.68 -0.88
C ASN A 302 -20.50 -20.42 -2.32
N GLY A 303 -20.24 -21.36 -3.23
CA GLY A 303 -20.56 -21.26 -4.66
C GLY A 303 -19.56 -20.45 -5.50
N TYR A 304 -18.61 -19.75 -4.88
CA TYR A 304 -17.55 -19.00 -5.58
C TYR A 304 -16.35 -19.89 -5.88
N HIS A 305 -15.63 -19.60 -6.97
CA HIS A 305 -14.38 -20.28 -7.28
C HIS A 305 -13.35 -20.13 -6.16
N LEU A 306 -12.75 -21.24 -5.74
CA LEU A 306 -11.64 -21.27 -4.80
C LEU A 306 -10.35 -21.67 -5.50
N THR A 307 -10.34 -22.81 -6.17
CA THR A 307 -9.15 -23.30 -6.88
C THR A 307 -9.48 -24.39 -7.88
N ASP A 308 -8.70 -24.48 -8.94
CA ASP A 308 -8.64 -25.66 -9.81
C ASP A 308 -7.43 -26.50 -9.40
N LEU A 309 -7.59 -27.81 -9.26
CA LEU A 309 -6.52 -28.74 -8.90
C LEU A 309 -6.34 -29.78 -10.01
N GLU A 310 -5.09 -30.07 -10.36
CA GLU A 310 -4.78 -31.19 -11.25
C GLU A 310 -5.09 -32.51 -10.51
N VAL A 311 -5.92 -33.35 -11.12
CA VAL A 311 -6.09 -34.74 -10.70
C VAL A 311 -5.12 -35.57 -11.52
N LYS A 312 -4.13 -36.13 -10.82
CA LYS A 312 -3.09 -36.97 -11.41
C LYS A 312 -3.02 -38.30 -10.69
N ASP A 313 -2.88 -39.37 -11.45
CA ASP A 313 -2.84 -40.75 -10.93
C ASP A 313 -4.08 -41.05 -10.06
N GLY A 314 -5.24 -40.50 -10.44
CA GLY A 314 -6.49 -40.62 -9.72
C GLY A 314 -6.57 -39.81 -8.42
N LYS A 315 -5.64 -38.91 -8.12
CA LYS A 315 -5.57 -38.17 -6.85
C LYS A 315 -5.45 -36.66 -7.06
N ALA A 316 -6.04 -35.91 -6.14
CA ALA A 316 -5.69 -34.50 -5.91
C ALA A 316 -5.72 -34.21 -4.40
N GLU A 317 -4.82 -33.36 -3.94
CA GLU A 317 -4.76 -32.92 -2.54
C GLU A 317 -4.41 -31.43 -2.48
N TRP A 318 -5.05 -30.69 -1.59
CA TRP A 318 -4.78 -29.27 -1.36
C TRP A 318 -4.98 -28.90 0.11
N HIS A 319 -4.07 -28.09 0.65
CA HIS A 319 -4.21 -27.57 2.01
C HIS A 319 -4.68 -26.12 1.95
N GLU A 320 -5.76 -25.77 2.66
CA GLU A 320 -6.34 -24.43 2.60
C GLU A 320 -6.82 -23.93 3.96
N MET A 321 -6.65 -22.64 4.22
CA MET A 321 -7.28 -21.99 5.36
C MET A 321 -8.66 -21.48 4.95
N VAL A 322 -9.71 -22.16 5.37
CA VAL A 322 -11.09 -21.73 5.06
C VAL A 322 -11.55 -20.60 5.98
N GLY A 323 -10.93 -20.47 7.16
CA GLY A 323 -11.28 -19.49 8.19
C GLY A 323 -12.07 -20.09 9.36
N PRO A 324 -12.46 -19.25 10.32
CA PRO A 324 -13.05 -19.67 11.60
C PRO A 324 -14.58 -19.76 11.55
N GLU A 325 -15.21 -19.36 10.43
CA GLU A 325 -16.66 -19.45 10.24
C GLU A 325 -17.01 -20.65 9.36
N SER A 326 -18.27 -21.10 9.45
CA SER A 326 -18.79 -22.17 8.59
C SER A 326 -18.83 -21.76 7.12
N SER A 327 -18.64 -22.72 6.22
CA SER A 327 -18.64 -22.50 4.77
C SER A 327 -19.26 -23.69 4.03
N ASP A 328 -19.88 -23.44 2.88
CA ASP A 328 -20.47 -24.46 2.02
C ASP A 328 -19.48 -24.83 0.90
N ILE A 329 -18.89 -26.03 1.00
CA ILE A 329 -17.89 -26.54 0.05
C ILE A 329 -18.56 -27.42 -1.00
N GLN A 330 -18.19 -27.22 -2.26
CA GLN A 330 -18.57 -28.11 -3.36
C GLN A 330 -17.36 -28.39 -4.25
N ALA A 331 -17.28 -29.60 -4.81
CA ALA A 331 -16.26 -29.96 -5.78
C ALA A 331 -16.88 -30.41 -7.10
N VAL A 332 -16.22 -30.04 -8.20
CA VAL A 332 -16.59 -30.39 -9.57
C VAL A 332 -15.40 -31.06 -10.23
N PHE A 333 -15.51 -32.37 -10.49
CA PHE A 333 -14.50 -33.14 -11.18
C PHE A 333 -14.81 -33.21 -12.69
N ILE A 334 -13.82 -32.85 -13.49
CA ILE A 334 -13.85 -32.83 -14.95
C ILE A 334 -12.75 -33.77 -15.46
N PRO A 335 -13.10 -34.94 -16.01
CA PRO A 335 -12.11 -35.90 -16.49
C PRO A 335 -11.44 -35.42 -17.78
N ALA A 336 -10.16 -35.78 -17.96
CA ALA A 336 -9.38 -35.43 -19.15
C ALA A 336 -9.73 -36.28 -20.38
N ASP A 337 -10.22 -37.50 -20.16
CA ASP A 337 -10.58 -38.46 -21.21
C ASP A 337 -11.74 -39.37 -20.78
N GLU A 338 -12.15 -40.28 -21.66
CA GLU A 338 -13.29 -41.21 -21.44
C GLU A 338 -13.05 -42.24 -20.31
N LYS A 339 -11.87 -42.28 -19.68
CA LYS A 339 -11.62 -43.17 -18.53
C LYS A 339 -12.28 -42.68 -17.26
N GLY A 340 -12.62 -41.39 -17.19
CA GLY A 340 -13.32 -40.79 -16.07
C GLY A 340 -14.74 -40.36 -16.41
N SER A 341 -15.57 -40.23 -15.37
CA SER A 341 -16.90 -39.65 -15.41
C SER A 341 -16.86 -38.27 -14.77
N LYS A 342 -17.53 -37.28 -15.35
CA LYS A 342 -17.70 -35.99 -14.68
C LYS A 342 -18.56 -36.13 -13.42
N TRP A 343 -18.26 -35.37 -12.38
CA TRP A 343 -18.95 -35.49 -11.09
C TRP A 343 -19.08 -34.12 -10.40
N ILE A 344 -20.26 -33.85 -9.84
CA ILE A 344 -20.51 -32.71 -8.95
C ILE A 344 -20.90 -33.28 -7.59
N THR A 345 -20.17 -32.91 -6.55
CA THR A 345 -20.52 -33.33 -5.20
C THR A 345 -21.80 -32.63 -4.73
N PRO A 346 -22.58 -33.24 -3.82
CA PRO A 346 -23.43 -32.49 -2.91
C PRO A 346 -22.65 -31.37 -2.21
N VAL A 347 -23.36 -30.36 -1.73
CA VAL A 347 -22.76 -29.32 -0.88
C VAL A 347 -22.41 -29.95 0.48
N LEU A 348 -21.16 -29.78 0.90
CA LEU A 348 -20.65 -30.17 2.21
C LEU A 348 -20.48 -28.92 3.06
N THR A 349 -21.34 -28.72 4.06
CA THR A 349 -21.19 -27.60 5.00
C THR A 349 -20.05 -27.88 5.97
N ARG A 350 -18.90 -27.23 5.76
CA ARG A 350 -17.77 -27.19 6.68
C ARG A 350 -18.20 -26.49 7.96
N LYS A 351 -18.25 -27.25 9.06
CA LYS A 351 -18.43 -26.72 10.42
C LYS A 351 -17.07 -26.58 11.10
N VAL A 352 -17.01 -25.72 12.10
CA VAL A 352 -15.84 -25.56 12.98
C VAL A 352 -16.15 -26.07 14.39
N ASP A 353 -15.12 -26.47 15.12
CA ASP A 353 -15.17 -26.73 16.57
C ASP A 353 -14.90 -25.47 17.40
N ASP A 354 -14.85 -25.62 18.73
CA ASP A 354 -14.62 -24.52 19.68
C ASP A 354 -13.22 -23.89 19.54
N ASP A 355 -12.26 -24.58 18.92
CA ASP A 355 -10.90 -24.07 18.61
C ASP A 355 -10.83 -23.49 17.18
N HIS A 356 -11.98 -23.25 16.54
CA HIS A 356 -12.12 -22.78 15.15
C HIS A 356 -11.54 -23.72 14.08
N LYS A 357 -11.33 -25.01 14.39
CA LYS A 357 -10.82 -26.00 13.43
C LYS A 357 -11.93 -26.69 12.67
N GLY A 358 -11.67 -27.05 11.42
CA GLY A 358 -12.65 -27.74 10.57
C GLY A 358 -13.07 -29.10 11.15
N ILE A 359 -14.32 -29.48 10.97
CA ILE A 359 -14.78 -30.84 11.29
C ILE A 359 -14.75 -31.67 10.00
N ALA A 360 -14.04 -32.80 10.05
CA ALA A 360 -13.85 -33.66 8.89
C ALA A 360 -15.16 -34.15 8.27
N GLN A 361 -15.28 -34.08 6.94
CA GLN A 361 -16.42 -34.57 6.17
C GLN A 361 -15.95 -35.18 4.85
N SER A 362 -16.72 -36.13 4.33
CA SER A 362 -16.44 -36.79 3.06
C SER A 362 -17.72 -37.25 2.37
N VAL A 363 -17.64 -37.39 1.06
CA VAL A 363 -18.71 -37.85 0.17
C VAL A 363 -18.15 -38.79 -0.89
N THR A 364 -18.97 -39.72 -1.34
CA THR A 364 -18.66 -40.65 -2.44
C THR A 364 -19.56 -40.37 -3.64
N SER A 365 -19.15 -40.78 -4.84
CA SER A 365 -19.84 -40.40 -6.08
C SER A 365 -21.20 -41.05 -6.32
N ASP A 366 -21.60 -42.03 -5.51
CA ASP A 366 -22.99 -42.49 -5.41
C ASP A 366 -23.93 -41.39 -4.86
N GLN A 367 -23.36 -40.39 -4.19
CA GLN A 367 -24.01 -39.14 -3.83
C GLN A 367 -23.53 -38.05 -4.79
N SER A 368 -24.41 -37.62 -5.69
CA SER A 368 -24.11 -36.62 -6.71
C SER A 368 -25.16 -35.51 -6.70
N ALA A 369 -24.73 -34.27 -6.93
CA ALA A 369 -25.63 -33.17 -7.23
C ALA A 369 -25.85 -33.05 -8.76
N GLU A 370 -27.02 -32.58 -9.16
CA GLU A 370 -27.31 -32.32 -10.58
C GLU A 370 -26.71 -30.99 -11.06
N THR A 371 -26.52 -30.04 -10.15
CA THR A 371 -26.11 -28.67 -10.45
C THR A 371 -25.12 -28.14 -9.41
N ILE A 372 -24.37 -27.12 -9.80
CA ILE A 372 -23.55 -26.32 -8.90
C ILE A 372 -24.47 -25.43 -8.05
N ALA A 373 -24.19 -25.33 -6.76
CA ALA A 373 -24.93 -24.44 -5.88
C ALA A 373 -24.74 -22.96 -6.29
N PRO A 374 -25.78 -22.12 -6.19
CA PRO A 374 -25.64 -20.71 -6.50
C PRO A 374 -24.64 -20.03 -5.55
N GLU A 375 -23.99 -18.98 -6.04
CA GLU A 375 -23.16 -18.08 -5.23
C GLU A 375 -23.94 -17.57 -4.01
N LYS A 376 -23.33 -17.68 -2.84
CA LYS A 376 -23.90 -17.32 -1.54
C LYS A 376 -22.99 -16.30 -0.86
N ALA A 377 -23.16 -15.02 -1.22
CA ALA A 377 -22.47 -13.92 -0.56
C ALA A 377 -22.79 -13.89 0.95
N ASP A 378 -21.88 -13.33 1.75
CA ASP A 378 -22.17 -13.06 3.15
C ASP A 378 -23.30 -12.02 3.25
N PRO A 379 -24.43 -12.33 3.92
CA PRO A 379 -25.58 -11.41 4.00
C PRO A 379 -25.28 -10.14 4.79
N ARG A 380 -24.16 -10.09 5.53
CA ARG A 380 -23.70 -8.89 6.25
C ARG A 380 -22.97 -7.91 5.33
N ASN A 381 -22.65 -8.28 4.08
CA ASN A 381 -22.17 -7.32 3.10
C ASN A 381 -23.26 -6.29 2.78
N SER A 382 -22.90 -5.02 2.83
CA SER A 382 -23.74 -3.88 2.46
C SER A 382 -23.27 -3.27 1.16
N LYS A 383 -24.21 -2.62 0.46
CA LYS A 383 -23.93 -1.84 -0.74
C LYS A 383 -23.99 -0.37 -0.41
N GLN A 384 -22.94 0.37 -0.75
CA GLN A 384 -22.89 1.80 -0.55
C GLN A 384 -23.78 2.52 -1.57
N SER A 385 -24.62 3.44 -1.09
CA SER A 385 -25.42 4.30 -1.98
C SER A 385 -24.52 5.30 -2.71
N LEU A 386 -24.76 5.43 -4.02
CA LEU A 386 -24.04 6.34 -4.91
C LEU A 386 -24.84 7.62 -5.22
N GLU A 387 -26.09 7.67 -4.79
CA GLU A 387 -27.01 8.78 -5.06
C GLU A 387 -26.62 10.01 -4.22
N SER A 388 -26.79 11.20 -4.82
CA SER A 388 -26.68 12.44 -4.05
C SER A 388 -27.85 12.55 -3.08
N TYR A 389 -27.57 12.99 -1.86
CA TYR A 389 -28.52 13.18 -0.78
C TYR A 389 -28.59 14.66 -0.40
N GLU A 390 -29.75 15.28 -0.62
CA GLU A 390 -30.08 16.60 -0.11
C GLU A 390 -30.82 16.44 1.24
N PRO A 391 -30.23 16.87 2.36
CA PRO A 391 -30.92 16.83 3.65
C PRO A 391 -32.17 17.72 3.64
N ALA A 392 -33.20 17.33 4.40
CA ALA A 392 -34.43 18.11 4.50
C ALA A 392 -34.25 19.42 5.30
N LYS A 393 -33.23 19.46 6.17
CA LYS A 393 -32.88 20.57 7.06
C LYS A 393 -31.37 20.64 7.21
N ASP A 394 -30.86 21.76 7.72
CA ASP A 394 -29.47 21.81 8.19
C ASP A 394 -29.23 20.70 9.23
N ILE A 395 -28.00 20.19 9.28
CA ILE A 395 -27.64 19.08 10.17
C ILE A 395 -26.92 19.65 11.38
N ASP A 396 -27.48 19.44 12.56
CA ASP A 396 -26.81 19.75 13.82
C ASP A 396 -25.76 18.68 14.12
N PHE A 397 -24.59 19.11 14.56
CA PHE A 397 -23.45 18.26 14.89
C PHE A 397 -22.99 18.55 16.32
N THR A 398 -22.93 17.52 17.16
CA THR A 398 -22.43 17.61 18.53
C THR A 398 -21.27 16.65 18.76
N THR A 399 -20.29 17.10 19.53
CA THR A 399 -19.16 16.27 19.96
C THR A 399 -19.08 16.26 21.47
N THR A 400 -18.95 15.08 22.05
CA THR A 400 -18.71 14.90 23.49
C THR A 400 -17.44 14.08 23.67
N ILE A 401 -16.53 14.57 24.51
CA ILE A 401 -15.29 13.90 24.90
C ILE A 401 -15.45 13.46 26.36
N THR A 402 -15.42 12.16 26.63
CA THR A 402 -15.59 11.59 27.98
C THR A 402 -14.37 10.76 28.38
N PRO A 403 -13.86 10.89 29.62
CA PRO A 403 -12.84 9.96 30.12
C PRO A 403 -13.39 8.54 30.13
N ILE A 404 -12.60 7.58 29.63
CA ILE A 404 -12.89 6.15 29.79
C ILE A 404 -12.11 5.60 30.99
N ASP A 405 -10.83 5.96 31.07
CA ASP A 405 -9.90 5.60 32.13
C ASP A 405 -8.86 6.73 32.34
N GLU A 406 -7.74 6.44 33.03
CA GLU A 406 -6.70 7.44 33.31
C GLU A 406 -5.92 7.85 32.05
N ASP A 407 -5.84 6.97 31.05
CA ASP A 407 -4.99 7.12 29.87
C ASP A 407 -5.79 7.42 28.59
N ASN A 408 -7.13 7.26 28.60
CA ASN A 408 -7.95 7.35 27.39
C ASN A 408 -9.22 8.20 27.55
N PHE A 409 -9.55 8.93 26.49
CA PHE A 409 -10.86 9.55 26.26
C PHE A 409 -11.63 8.84 25.14
N LYS A 410 -12.95 8.93 25.17
CA LYS A 410 -13.83 8.66 24.02
C LYS A 410 -14.38 9.97 23.48
N ALA A 411 -14.21 10.24 22.20
CA ALA A 411 -15.02 11.21 21.49
C ALA A 411 -16.20 10.50 20.81
N SER A 412 -17.42 10.96 21.11
CA SER A 412 -18.63 10.60 20.40
C SER A 412 -19.06 11.77 19.52
N PHE A 413 -19.35 11.49 18.25
CA PHE A 413 -19.79 12.43 17.22
C PHE A 413 -21.22 12.10 16.83
N ASP A 414 -22.15 13.00 17.10
CA ASP A 414 -23.58 12.80 16.84
C ASP A 414 -24.10 13.84 15.86
N PHE A 415 -24.75 13.38 14.80
CA PHE A 415 -25.38 14.21 13.78
C PHE A 415 -26.90 14.04 13.85
N SER A 416 -27.64 15.14 13.73
CA SER A 416 -29.12 15.10 13.80
C SER A 416 -29.77 14.33 12.65
N ASP A 417 -29.03 14.08 11.57
CA ASP A 417 -29.47 13.29 10.42
C ASP A 417 -28.71 11.96 10.37
N PRO A 418 -29.40 10.81 10.56
CA PRO A 418 -28.78 9.50 10.53
C PRO A 418 -28.30 9.08 9.14
N LYS A 419 -28.61 9.85 8.08
CA LYS A 419 -28.04 9.63 6.75
C LYS A 419 -26.72 10.38 6.54
N PHE A 420 -26.27 11.16 7.52
CA PHE A 420 -24.97 11.79 7.45
C PHE A 420 -23.88 10.73 7.40
N ARG A 421 -22.96 10.91 6.45
CA ARG A 421 -21.68 10.23 6.38
C ARG A 421 -20.61 11.21 5.95
N GLY A 422 -19.41 11.06 6.48
CA GLY A 422 -18.32 12.01 6.21
C GLY A 422 -17.15 11.86 7.15
N LEU A 423 -16.08 12.59 6.86
CA LEU A 423 -14.86 12.60 7.66
C LEU A 423 -15.01 13.61 8.80
N VAL A 424 -14.73 13.18 10.02
CA VAL A 424 -14.54 14.06 11.17
C VAL A 424 -13.06 14.07 11.54
N THR A 425 -12.49 15.26 11.69
CA THR A 425 -11.13 15.45 12.16
C THR A 425 -11.13 16.19 13.48
N LEU A 426 -10.37 15.69 14.45
CA LEU A 426 -10.16 16.31 15.75
C LEU A 426 -8.70 16.73 15.85
N GLU A 427 -8.45 18.00 16.14
CA GLU A 427 -7.12 18.61 16.13
C GLU A 427 -6.90 19.45 17.38
N SER A 428 -5.76 19.29 18.04
CA SER A 428 -5.39 20.11 19.20
C SER A 428 -4.93 21.51 18.78
N GLU A 429 -5.05 22.49 19.67
CA GLU A 429 -4.63 23.88 19.42
C GLU A 429 -3.14 24.04 19.09
N ASP A 430 -2.29 23.12 19.54
CA ASP A 430 -0.87 23.09 19.17
C ASP A 430 -0.62 22.43 17.80
N GLU A 431 -1.66 21.93 17.14
CA GLU A 431 -1.64 21.23 15.84
C GLU A 431 -0.75 19.96 15.81
N ILE A 432 -0.31 19.50 16.99
CA ILE A 432 0.56 18.32 17.15
C ILE A 432 -0.26 17.03 17.09
N THR A 433 -1.48 17.07 17.61
CA THR A 433 -2.35 15.91 17.73
C THR A 433 -3.50 16.04 16.76
N LYS A 434 -3.58 15.09 15.82
CA LYS A 434 -4.65 15.01 14.83
C LYS A 434 -5.19 13.61 14.75
N TYR A 435 -6.49 13.52 14.98
CA TYR A 435 -7.28 12.32 14.86
C TYR A 435 -8.26 12.45 13.72
N SER A 436 -8.56 11.34 13.05
CA SER A 436 -9.50 11.32 11.93
C SER A 436 -10.35 10.06 12.01
N HIS A 437 -11.66 10.24 11.81
CA HIS A 437 -12.62 9.15 11.83
C HIS A 437 -13.70 9.39 10.79
N PHE A 438 -14.08 8.36 10.05
CA PHE A 438 -15.20 8.47 9.13
C PHE A 438 -16.49 8.04 9.84
N VAL A 439 -17.46 8.92 9.85
CA VAL A 439 -18.79 8.68 10.42
C VAL A 439 -19.68 8.08 9.35
N GLU A 440 -20.38 7.01 9.71
CA GLU A 440 -21.46 6.40 8.92
C GLU A 440 -22.73 6.36 9.80
N GLY A 441 -23.90 6.51 9.21
CA GLY A 441 -25.17 6.42 9.96
C GLY A 441 -25.43 7.58 10.95
N GLY A 442 -24.73 8.72 10.80
CA GLY A 442 -24.88 9.90 11.65
C GLY A 442 -24.32 9.77 13.07
N HIS A 443 -23.59 8.69 13.39
CA HIS A 443 -22.93 8.52 14.68
C HIS A 443 -21.54 7.90 14.50
N GLY A 444 -20.55 8.38 15.25
CA GLY A 444 -19.22 7.77 15.27
C GLY A 444 -18.54 7.92 16.62
N GLU A 445 -17.65 6.98 16.93
CA GLU A 445 -16.88 7.00 18.17
C GLU A 445 -15.40 6.78 17.87
N LEU A 446 -14.56 7.55 18.55
CA LEU A 446 -13.11 7.43 18.47
C LEU A 446 -12.50 7.46 19.87
N ILE A 447 -11.54 6.57 20.10
CA ILE A 447 -10.74 6.54 21.31
C ILE A 447 -9.50 7.40 21.11
N LEU A 448 -9.16 8.19 22.11
CA LEU A 448 -8.14 9.23 22.07
C LEU A 448 -7.21 9.09 23.27
N ASP A 449 -5.93 9.37 23.07
CA ASP A 449 -4.95 9.38 24.14
C ASP A 449 -5.18 10.60 25.06
N SER A 450 -5.31 10.37 26.38
CA SER A 450 -5.55 11.43 27.35
C SER A 450 -4.35 12.36 27.53
N TYR A 451 -3.13 11.83 27.44
CA TYR A 451 -1.90 12.62 27.51
C TYR A 451 -1.82 13.64 26.37
N GLU A 452 -2.37 13.29 25.20
CA GLU A 452 -2.34 14.16 24.03
C GLU A 452 -3.35 15.31 24.08
N LEU A 453 -4.45 15.17 24.82
CA LEU A 453 -5.58 16.10 24.80
C LEU A 453 -5.80 16.88 26.11
N ASN A 454 -5.41 16.31 27.25
CA ASN A 454 -5.71 16.89 28.54
C ASN A 454 -5.02 18.25 28.70
N GLY A 455 -5.78 19.26 29.12
CA GLY A 455 -5.32 20.64 29.24
C GLY A 455 -5.20 21.41 27.92
N LYS A 456 -5.62 20.84 26.77
CA LYS A 456 -5.56 21.50 25.45
C LYS A 456 -6.94 21.91 24.93
N SER A 457 -7.02 23.01 24.17
CA SER A 457 -8.22 23.29 23.37
C SER A 457 -8.21 22.40 22.13
N VAL A 458 -9.39 21.98 21.69
CA VAL A 458 -9.55 21.03 20.57
C VAL A 458 -10.53 21.58 19.56
N SER A 459 -10.15 21.56 18.28
CA SER A 459 -11.02 21.85 17.14
C SER A 459 -11.51 20.55 16.51
N VAL A 460 -12.81 20.48 16.23
CA VAL A 460 -13.44 19.35 15.56
C VAL A 460 -14.10 19.86 14.29
N GLN A 461 -13.69 19.29 13.16
CA GLN A 461 -14.16 19.65 11.82
C GLN A 461 -14.92 18.46 11.23
N ALA A 462 -16.12 18.70 10.71
CA ALA A 462 -16.92 17.71 10.01
C ALA A 462 -16.97 18.04 8.53
N PHE A 463 -16.46 17.13 7.70
CA PHE A 463 -16.46 17.20 6.24
C PHE A 463 -17.48 16.18 5.70
N PRO A 464 -18.57 16.62 5.05
CA PRO A 464 -19.52 15.70 4.47
C PRO A 464 -18.87 14.87 3.35
N HIS A 465 -19.30 13.63 3.20
CA HIS A 465 -19.00 12.86 2.00
C HIS A 465 -19.53 13.61 0.76
N SER A 466 -18.85 13.47 -0.39
CA SER A 466 -19.17 14.18 -1.64
C SER A 466 -20.64 14.05 -2.09
N THR A 467 -21.31 12.97 -1.69
CA THR A 467 -22.72 12.71 -2.01
C THR A 467 -23.71 13.48 -1.12
N ILE A 468 -23.28 14.14 -0.05
CA ILE A 468 -24.17 14.88 0.86
C ILE A 468 -24.08 16.38 0.59
N GLU A 469 -25.23 17.02 0.33
CA GLU A 469 -25.29 18.41 -0.14
C GLU A 469 -25.31 19.44 1.00
N VAL A 470 -24.26 19.42 1.82
CA VAL A 470 -24.04 20.37 2.92
C VAL A 470 -22.62 20.94 2.94
N GLU A 471 -22.44 22.06 3.62
CA GLU A 471 -21.14 22.66 3.89
C GLU A 471 -20.46 21.97 5.08
N SER A 472 -19.12 21.93 5.07
CA SER A 472 -18.36 21.53 6.26
C SER A 472 -18.59 22.48 7.41
N SER A 473 -18.40 22.01 8.64
CA SER A 473 -18.53 22.84 9.83
C SER A 473 -17.42 22.53 10.82
N THR A 474 -16.91 23.57 11.49
CA THR A 474 -15.85 23.46 12.50
C THR A 474 -16.32 24.06 13.82
N LYS A 475 -16.01 23.39 14.92
CA LYS A 475 -16.18 23.90 16.28
C LYS A 475 -14.98 23.61 17.15
N THR A 476 -14.65 24.58 17.99
CA THR A 476 -13.57 24.46 18.97
C THR A 476 -14.16 24.38 20.37
N THR A 477 -13.50 23.65 21.25
CA THR A 477 -13.86 23.58 22.66
C THR A 477 -13.88 24.98 23.28
N PRO A 478 -14.85 25.28 24.17
CA PRO A 478 -14.95 26.60 24.79
C PRO A 478 -13.92 26.78 25.91
N GLN A 479 -13.36 25.67 26.40
CA GLN A 479 -12.31 25.58 27.41
C GLN A 479 -11.40 24.39 27.06
N PRO A 480 -10.17 24.33 27.59
CA PRO A 480 -9.31 23.17 27.42
C PRO A 480 -9.96 21.90 28.00
N VAL A 481 -9.76 20.76 27.33
CA VAL A 481 -10.30 19.47 27.74
C VAL A 481 -9.73 19.09 29.11
N ASN A 482 -10.61 18.96 30.11
CA ASN A 482 -10.24 18.54 31.47
C ASN A 482 -11.36 17.66 32.03
N GLY A 483 -11.31 16.36 31.70
CA GLY A 483 -12.43 15.46 31.97
C GLY A 483 -13.53 15.56 30.90
N GLU A 484 -14.77 15.28 31.29
CA GLU A 484 -15.92 15.31 30.37
C GLU A 484 -16.15 16.71 29.79
N THR A 485 -16.13 16.81 28.47
CA THR A 485 -16.20 18.07 27.72
C THR A 485 -17.16 17.92 26.54
N THR A 486 -18.17 18.78 26.46
CA THR A 486 -19.09 18.85 25.30
C THR A 486 -18.80 20.12 24.51
N LEU A 487 -18.64 19.98 23.20
CA LEU A 487 -18.46 21.12 22.30
C LEU A 487 -19.82 21.79 22.02
N PRO A 488 -19.84 23.12 21.77
CA PRO A 488 -21.03 23.79 21.27
C PRO A 488 -21.49 23.14 19.96
N THR A 489 -22.80 22.97 19.80
CA THR A 489 -23.38 22.43 18.57
C THR A 489 -22.90 23.22 17.34
N ALA A 490 -22.35 22.51 16.36
CA ALA A 490 -22.09 23.01 15.03
C ALA A 490 -23.30 22.77 14.13
N VAL A 491 -23.39 23.51 13.02
CA VAL A 491 -24.44 23.32 12.03
C VAL A 491 -23.78 23.16 10.68
N LEU A 492 -24.05 22.06 9.99
CA LEU A 492 -23.73 21.86 8.59
C LEU A 492 -24.89 22.41 7.76
N LYS A 493 -24.63 23.51 7.05
CA LYS A 493 -25.66 24.19 6.28
C LYS A 493 -25.90 23.48 4.96
N ARG A 494 -27.17 23.31 4.60
CA ARG A 494 -27.52 22.84 3.26
C ARG A 494 -27.12 23.87 2.21
N TYR A 495 -26.78 23.40 1.02
CA TYR A 495 -26.60 24.32 -0.09
C TYR A 495 -27.91 25.06 -0.38
N ALA A 496 -27.80 26.37 -0.63
CA ALA A 496 -28.93 27.12 -1.15
C ALA A 496 -29.24 26.64 -2.58
N ALA A 497 -30.51 26.67 -2.98
CA ALA A 497 -30.90 26.41 -4.37
C ALA A 497 -30.10 27.34 -5.29
N ALA A 498 -29.36 26.76 -6.25
CA ALA A 498 -28.30 27.43 -6.98
C ALA A 498 -28.77 28.72 -7.71
N GLU A 499 -28.08 29.83 -7.44
CA GLU A 499 -27.83 30.86 -8.46
C GLU A 499 -26.61 30.43 -9.30
N PRO A 500 -26.56 30.76 -10.60
CA PRO A 500 -25.46 30.34 -11.47
C PRO A 500 -24.11 30.93 -11.00
N PRO A 501 -22.98 30.21 -11.19
CA PRO A 501 -21.69 30.65 -10.68
C PRO A 501 -21.26 31.97 -11.32
N LYS A 502 -20.76 32.89 -10.49
CA LYS A 502 -19.99 34.04 -10.96
C LYS A 502 -18.53 33.86 -10.53
N ASN A 503 -17.69 33.77 -11.56
CA ASN A 503 -16.25 33.99 -11.59
C ASN A 503 -15.38 32.98 -10.84
N THR A 504 -14.66 32.18 -11.63
CA THR A 504 -13.35 31.61 -11.30
C THR A 504 -12.45 32.70 -10.70
N PRO A 505 -11.79 32.49 -9.54
CA PRO A 505 -10.73 33.37 -9.10
C PRO A 505 -9.59 33.33 -10.12
N GLU A 506 -9.12 34.50 -10.57
CA GLU A 506 -7.85 34.57 -11.29
C GLU A 506 -6.72 34.00 -10.41
N PRO A 507 -5.75 33.27 -10.97
CA PRO A 507 -4.57 32.83 -10.23
C PRO A 507 -3.88 34.05 -9.60
N LYS A 508 -3.46 33.92 -8.33
CA LYS A 508 -2.61 34.92 -7.70
C LYS A 508 -1.34 35.03 -8.55
N LYS A 509 -0.96 36.25 -8.94
CA LYS A 509 0.30 36.46 -9.68
C LYS A 509 1.46 35.93 -8.84
N ALA A 510 2.30 35.10 -9.45
CA ALA A 510 3.55 34.65 -8.85
C ALA A 510 4.40 35.83 -8.36
N GLN A 511 4.98 35.65 -7.18
CA GLN A 511 5.89 36.61 -6.59
C GLN A 511 7.32 36.22 -6.92
N PHE A 512 8.14 37.22 -7.21
CA PHE A 512 9.54 37.03 -7.56
C PHE A 512 10.44 37.78 -6.58
N CYS A 513 11.50 37.12 -6.15
CA CYS A 513 12.64 37.77 -5.53
C CYS A 513 13.81 37.76 -6.52
N GLU A 514 14.09 38.91 -7.14
CA GLU A 514 15.04 38.99 -8.26
C GLU A 514 14.58 38.11 -9.43
N ASP A 515 15.38 37.12 -9.82
CA ASP A 515 15.07 36.13 -10.85
C ASP A 515 14.49 34.82 -10.28
N ARG A 516 14.24 34.76 -8.96
CA ARG A 516 13.71 33.57 -8.29
C ARG A 516 12.21 33.66 -8.08
N ILE A 517 11.48 32.62 -8.47
CA ILE A 517 10.09 32.47 -8.07
C ILE A 517 10.02 32.10 -6.59
N LEU A 518 9.10 32.74 -5.88
CA LEU A 518 8.89 32.54 -4.45
C LEU A 518 7.78 31.50 -4.27
N LEU A 519 8.13 30.36 -3.65
CA LEU A 519 7.22 29.25 -3.39
C LEU A 519 7.00 29.12 -1.88
N ASP A 520 5.78 29.36 -1.42
CA ASP A 520 5.44 29.43 0.01
C ASP A 520 4.40 28.39 0.46
N HIS A 521 3.79 27.69 -0.49
CA HIS A 521 2.87 26.56 -0.26
C HIS A 521 2.86 25.61 -1.47
N GLY A 522 2.39 24.38 -1.27
CA GLY A 522 2.23 23.38 -2.32
C GLY A 522 3.42 22.43 -2.44
N HIS A 523 3.33 21.47 -3.35
CA HIS A 523 4.30 20.39 -3.49
C HIS A 523 5.48 20.79 -4.36
N THR A 524 6.68 20.42 -3.91
CA THR A 524 7.91 20.58 -4.70
C THR A 524 8.83 19.41 -4.45
N ASP A 525 9.53 18.93 -5.47
CA ASP A 525 10.57 17.90 -5.29
C ASP A 525 11.89 18.32 -5.91
N LEU A 526 13.00 18.11 -5.20
CA LEU A 526 14.31 18.07 -5.83
C LEU A 526 14.44 16.76 -6.62
N LYS A 527 14.20 16.85 -7.93
CA LYS A 527 14.18 15.72 -8.85
C LYS A 527 15.55 15.52 -9.48
N VAL A 528 15.98 14.26 -9.61
CA VAL A 528 17.21 13.89 -10.33
C VAL A 528 16.88 12.89 -11.45
N ARG A 529 17.50 13.08 -12.61
CA ARG A 529 17.33 12.21 -13.78
C ARG A 529 18.63 12.01 -14.54
N ARG A 530 18.68 10.94 -15.34
CA ARG A 530 19.81 10.69 -16.25
C ARG A 530 19.74 11.63 -17.46
N ASP A 531 20.88 12.21 -17.82
CA ASP A 531 21.05 12.94 -19.07
C ASP A 531 22.35 12.49 -19.76
N GLY A 532 22.21 11.56 -20.70
CA GLY A 532 23.35 10.90 -21.34
C GLY A 532 24.28 10.24 -20.31
N ALA A 533 25.52 10.73 -20.22
CA ALA A 533 26.54 10.21 -19.30
C ALA A 533 26.59 10.94 -17.94
N SER A 534 25.75 11.96 -17.73
CA SER A 534 25.67 12.80 -16.53
C SER A 534 24.32 12.69 -15.82
N LEU A 535 24.21 13.28 -14.64
CA LEU A 535 22.93 13.49 -13.95
C LEU A 535 22.49 14.95 -14.13
N LYS A 536 21.18 15.19 -14.14
CA LYS A 536 20.59 16.53 -14.05
C LYS A 536 19.63 16.59 -12.88
N MET A 537 19.66 17.71 -12.15
CA MET A 537 18.68 18.01 -11.12
C MET A 537 17.82 19.21 -11.51
N ALA A 538 16.62 19.24 -10.97
CA ALA A 538 15.66 20.33 -11.10
C ALA A 538 14.75 20.33 -9.87
N ILE A 539 14.07 21.44 -9.60
CA ILE A 539 12.91 21.44 -8.71
C ILE A 539 11.67 21.19 -9.58
N SER A 540 10.99 20.08 -9.35
CA SER A 540 9.60 19.90 -9.82
C SER A 540 8.75 20.88 -9.02
N ASP A 541 8.32 21.97 -9.64
CA ASP A 541 7.38 22.94 -9.06
C ASP A 541 5.95 22.55 -9.43
N GLU A 542 5.23 22.04 -8.44
CA GLU A 542 3.84 21.63 -8.54
C GLU A 542 2.92 22.47 -7.64
N THR A 543 3.38 23.67 -7.27
CA THR A 543 2.68 24.56 -6.34
C THR A 543 1.46 25.23 -6.95
N GLY A 544 1.33 25.24 -8.29
CA GLY A 544 0.30 25.99 -8.98
C GLY A 544 0.49 27.52 -8.93
N THR A 545 1.68 28.01 -8.53
CA THR A 545 1.94 29.43 -8.27
C THR A 545 1.88 30.31 -9.54
N GLU A 546 2.30 29.80 -10.70
CA GLU A 546 2.22 30.52 -11.98
C GLU A 546 1.07 30.05 -12.89
N SER A 547 0.81 28.75 -12.92
CA SER A 547 -0.27 28.12 -13.70
C SER A 547 -0.58 26.73 -13.14
N GLU A 548 -1.64 26.09 -13.63
CA GLU A 548 -1.99 24.71 -13.27
C GLU A 548 -1.00 23.65 -13.81
N ASP A 549 -0.12 24.02 -14.75
CA ASP A 549 0.94 23.14 -15.30
C ASP A 549 2.12 22.94 -14.32
N PHE A 550 2.78 21.77 -14.40
CA PHE A 550 4.01 21.47 -13.65
C PHE A 550 5.25 21.98 -14.38
N TYR A 551 6.22 22.50 -13.62
CA TYR A 551 7.46 23.04 -14.17
C TYR A 551 8.68 22.38 -13.53
N ASP A 552 9.55 21.78 -14.35
CA ASP A 552 10.93 21.52 -13.94
C ASP A 552 11.72 22.84 -13.98
N ARG A 553 11.96 23.43 -12.82
CA ARG A 553 12.75 24.67 -12.66
C ARG A 553 14.19 24.37 -12.30
N LYS A 554 15.13 25.24 -12.68
CA LYS A 554 16.47 25.14 -12.10
C LYS A 554 16.39 25.40 -10.60
N VAL A 555 17.24 24.72 -9.83
CA VAL A 555 17.27 24.90 -8.37
C VAL A 555 17.59 26.37 -8.02
N SER A 556 18.47 27.01 -8.80
CA SER A 556 18.82 28.41 -8.63
C SER A 556 17.72 29.42 -8.98
N GLU A 557 16.63 29.00 -9.63
CA GLU A 557 15.50 29.86 -10.02
C GLU A 557 14.36 29.86 -8.98
N VAL A 558 14.53 29.14 -7.86
CA VAL A 558 13.52 29.00 -6.81
C VAL A 558 14.01 29.62 -5.50
N LEU A 559 13.08 30.25 -4.78
CA LEU A 559 13.20 30.65 -3.39
C LEU A 559 12.07 29.99 -2.58
N ASN A 560 12.41 28.97 -1.82
CA ASN A 560 11.47 28.26 -0.97
C ASN A 560 11.19 29.04 0.32
N VAL A 561 9.95 29.08 0.78
CA VAL A 561 9.55 29.88 1.94
C VAL A 561 8.85 29.04 2.99
N ALA A 562 9.44 28.99 4.19
CA ALA A 562 8.78 28.54 5.40
C ALA A 562 8.11 29.75 6.06
N VAL A 563 6.84 29.96 5.71
CA VAL A 563 6.03 31.11 6.16
C VAL A 563 5.93 31.18 7.69
N PRO A 564 5.57 32.33 8.30
CA PRO A 564 5.40 32.43 9.76
C PRO A 564 4.46 31.37 10.39
N GLY A 565 3.48 30.87 9.62
CA GLY A 565 2.60 29.78 10.04
C GLY A 565 3.29 28.42 10.22
N SER A 566 4.52 28.25 9.74
CA SER A 566 5.35 27.05 9.97
C SER A 566 6.00 27.00 11.36
N ARG A 567 5.78 28.01 12.21
CA ARG A 567 6.43 28.13 13.53
C ARG A 567 5.94 27.05 14.49
N GLN A 568 6.88 26.29 15.02
CA GLN A 568 6.66 25.18 15.95
C GLN A 568 7.28 25.47 17.33
N VAL A 569 6.79 24.78 18.35
CA VAL A 569 7.34 24.81 19.72
C VAL A 569 8.10 23.51 19.99
N TYR A 570 9.34 23.62 20.46
CA TYR A 570 10.13 22.46 20.87
C TYR A 570 9.43 21.66 21.99
N SER A 571 9.50 20.34 21.89
CA SER A 571 8.85 19.38 22.77
C SER A 571 9.63 18.06 22.82
N ASN A 572 9.24 17.13 23.70
CA ASN A 572 9.92 15.84 23.87
C ASN A 572 9.93 14.97 22.59
N ARG A 573 9.03 15.22 21.62
CA ARG A 573 9.06 14.53 20.32
C ARG A 573 10.30 14.87 19.48
N HIS A 574 10.97 15.95 19.82
CA HIS A 574 12.19 16.43 19.17
C HIS A 574 13.46 16.03 19.95
N GLU A 575 13.32 15.22 21.01
CA GLU A 575 14.47 14.75 21.79
C GLU A 575 15.38 13.87 20.92
N GLY A 576 16.69 14.19 20.93
CA GLY A 576 17.68 13.54 20.07
C GLY A 576 17.93 14.25 18.74
N LEU A 577 17.22 15.35 18.44
CA LEU A 577 17.51 16.23 17.31
C LEU A 577 18.47 17.35 17.77
N ASP A 578 19.78 17.13 17.64
CA ASP A 578 20.81 18.05 18.16
C ASP A 578 20.71 19.47 17.55
N PHE A 579 20.30 19.57 16.28
CA PHE A 579 20.04 20.84 15.59
C PHE A 579 18.82 21.62 16.12
N LEU A 580 18.00 21.00 16.98
CA LEU A 580 16.90 21.65 17.70
C LEU A 580 17.18 21.85 19.20
N ASP A 581 18.43 21.70 19.66
CA ASP A 581 18.79 22.04 21.04
C ASP A 581 18.31 23.48 21.37
N PRO A 582 17.60 23.68 22.51
CA PRO A 582 17.06 24.98 22.93
C PRO A 582 18.02 26.16 22.79
N LYS A 583 19.34 25.96 22.94
CA LYS A 583 20.33 27.05 22.79
C LYS A 583 20.42 27.62 21.36
N TYR A 584 19.96 26.87 20.35
CA TYR A 584 19.94 27.29 18.95
C TYR A 584 18.60 27.90 18.52
N LEU A 585 17.54 27.65 19.28
CA LEU A 585 16.17 28.02 18.93
C LEU A 585 15.87 29.51 19.15
N GLU A 586 14.90 30.02 18.39
CA GLU A 586 14.32 31.35 18.63
C GLU A 586 13.65 31.38 20.02
N ASP A 587 13.97 32.41 20.80
CA ASP A 587 13.54 32.59 22.20
C ASP A 587 13.80 31.36 23.10
N GLY A 588 14.73 30.49 22.70
CA GLY A 588 15.07 29.26 23.40
C GLY A 588 14.08 28.11 23.25
N LYS A 589 13.04 28.24 22.40
CA LYS A 589 12.02 27.18 22.25
C LYS A 589 11.27 27.11 20.91
N HIS A 590 11.42 28.07 20.00
CA HIS A 590 10.70 28.07 18.73
C HIS A 590 11.62 27.80 17.55
N PHE A 591 11.07 27.14 16.53
CA PHE A 591 11.71 26.87 15.25
C PHE A 591 10.65 26.92 14.15
N TYR A 592 11.03 26.76 12.88
CA TYR A 592 10.12 26.72 11.74
C TYR A 592 10.26 25.38 11.03
N LEU A 593 9.14 24.75 10.69
CA LEU A 593 9.09 23.40 10.17
C LEU A 593 8.26 23.33 8.89
N LEU A 594 8.85 22.85 7.79
CA LEU A 594 8.08 22.31 6.68
C LEU A 594 7.92 20.80 6.92
N PRO A 595 6.69 20.31 7.15
CA PRO A 595 6.48 18.97 7.68
C PRO A 595 6.65 17.87 6.62
N GLU A 596 7.05 16.68 7.06
CA GLU A 596 7.06 15.45 6.24
C GLU A 596 5.66 15.12 5.72
N THR A 597 4.62 15.31 6.54
CA THR A 597 3.23 15.14 6.14
C THR A 597 2.70 16.43 5.53
N ASN A 598 2.10 16.33 4.34
CA ASN A 598 1.58 17.50 3.62
C ASN A 598 0.61 18.35 4.47
N SER A 599 0.85 19.65 4.48
CA SER A 599 -0.08 20.66 4.97
C SER A 599 -0.37 21.66 3.85
N ALA A 600 -1.64 21.82 3.49
CA ALA A 600 -2.06 22.67 2.37
C ALA A 600 -1.68 24.16 2.53
N SER A 601 -1.33 24.60 3.74
CA SER A 601 -0.92 25.97 4.04
C SER A 601 0.60 26.19 4.02
N LEU A 602 1.39 25.12 3.85
CA LEU A 602 2.85 25.15 3.90
C LEU A 602 3.44 24.59 2.61
N LEU A 603 4.68 25.00 2.32
CA LEU A 603 5.45 24.38 1.25
C LEU A 603 5.79 22.95 1.66
N TRP A 604 5.68 22.00 0.74
CA TRP A 604 5.95 20.59 0.98
C TRP A 604 7.12 20.11 0.10
N PRO A 605 8.36 20.41 0.50
CA PRO A 605 9.56 20.02 -0.24
C PRO A 605 9.95 18.55 -0.01
N GLY A 606 10.22 17.85 -1.11
CA GLY A 606 10.63 16.45 -1.20
C GLY A 606 11.90 16.27 -2.02
N TYR A 607 12.32 15.02 -2.20
CA TYR A 607 13.23 14.62 -3.28
C TYR A 607 12.64 13.45 -4.06
N ASN A 608 12.91 13.41 -5.37
CA ASN A 608 12.40 12.37 -6.27
C ASN A 608 13.54 11.78 -7.11
N THR A 609 13.78 10.49 -6.91
CA THR A 609 14.77 9.69 -7.65
C THR A 609 14.12 8.64 -8.57
N GLN A 610 12.79 8.64 -8.71
CA GLN A 610 12.05 7.61 -9.43
C GLN A 610 12.38 7.52 -10.93
N ALA A 611 12.91 8.60 -11.51
CA ALA A 611 13.38 8.62 -12.90
C ALA A 611 14.74 7.90 -13.10
N LEU A 612 15.39 7.45 -12.03
CA LEU A 612 16.67 6.75 -12.10
C LEU A 612 16.48 5.24 -12.06
N ASN A 613 17.20 4.53 -12.94
CA ASN A 613 17.40 3.10 -12.79
C ASN A 613 18.53 2.86 -11.77
N MET A 614 18.18 2.52 -10.53
CA MET A 614 19.15 2.36 -9.45
C MET A 614 20.11 1.17 -9.65
N ASP A 615 19.73 0.16 -10.43
CA ASP A 615 20.61 -0.99 -10.75
C ASP A 615 21.84 -0.58 -11.59
N ALA A 616 21.85 0.65 -12.12
CA ALA A 616 22.98 1.20 -12.85
C ALA A 616 24.08 1.77 -11.93
N PHE A 617 23.86 1.87 -10.62
CA PHE A 617 24.76 2.50 -9.66
C PHE A 617 25.20 1.53 -8.54
N GLU A 618 26.46 1.64 -8.14
CA GLU A 618 27.00 0.91 -6.99
C GLU A 618 26.52 1.58 -5.69
N GLY A 619 25.54 0.98 -5.02
CA GLY A 619 25.03 1.46 -3.73
C GLY A 619 24.05 2.63 -3.79
N GLY A 620 23.56 2.99 -4.99
CA GLY A 620 22.55 4.04 -5.18
C GLY A 620 23.14 5.42 -5.51
N VAL A 621 22.45 6.47 -5.05
CA VAL A 621 22.82 7.87 -5.30
C VAL A 621 22.89 8.62 -3.97
N ARG A 622 23.86 9.50 -3.84
CA ARG A 622 24.04 10.37 -2.69
C ARG A 622 23.62 11.79 -3.02
N TRP A 623 22.84 12.39 -2.14
CA TRP A 623 22.46 13.79 -2.21
C TRP A 623 23.26 14.62 -1.20
N HIS A 624 23.92 15.68 -1.66
CA HIS A 624 24.68 16.60 -0.82
C HIS A 624 23.90 17.90 -0.60
N VAL A 625 23.85 18.38 0.64
CA VAL A 625 23.11 19.59 1.07
C VAL A 625 24.00 20.46 1.98
N GLU A 626 25.08 20.99 1.44
CA GLU A 626 26.14 21.67 2.20
C GLU A 626 25.76 23.12 2.54
N PRO A 627 25.76 23.56 3.82
CA PRO A 627 25.41 24.94 4.16
C PRO A 627 26.45 25.95 3.66
N VAL A 628 26.00 26.98 2.96
CA VAL A 628 26.81 28.11 2.46
C VAL A 628 26.55 29.38 3.27
N ALA A 629 25.29 29.60 3.67
CA ALA A 629 24.89 30.70 4.53
C ALA A 629 23.73 30.26 5.43
N LEU A 630 23.85 30.55 6.72
CA LEU A 630 22.82 30.35 7.74
C LEU A 630 22.68 31.66 8.54
N PRO A 631 21.51 31.94 9.14
CA PRO A 631 21.39 33.05 10.11
C PRO A 631 22.33 32.85 11.31
N ASP A 632 22.71 33.95 11.97
CA ASP A 632 23.70 33.90 13.05
C ASP A 632 23.32 32.94 14.20
N GLY A 633 24.15 31.91 14.36
CA GLY A 633 23.97 30.85 15.36
C GLY A 633 22.72 29.98 15.13
N ALA A 634 22.19 29.96 13.91
CA ALA A 634 21.13 29.05 13.50
C ALA A 634 21.71 27.69 13.10
N GLN A 635 20.93 26.65 13.35
CA GLN A 635 21.08 25.30 12.85
C GLN A 635 19.93 24.95 11.88
N PHE A 636 20.19 23.94 11.05
CA PHE A 636 19.26 23.34 10.10
C PHE A 636 19.34 21.81 10.20
N GLY A 637 18.22 21.14 9.95
CA GLY A 637 18.22 19.69 9.84
C GLY A 637 17.11 19.16 8.96
N LEU A 638 17.38 18.00 8.35
CA LEU A 638 16.41 17.16 7.67
C LEU A 638 16.19 15.92 8.51
N PHE A 639 14.94 15.55 8.77
CA PHE A 639 14.65 14.33 9.50
C PHE A 639 13.31 13.72 9.10
N GLN A 640 13.19 12.41 9.25
CA GLN A 640 11.92 11.71 9.15
C GLN A 640 11.41 11.35 10.54
N ASN A 641 10.09 11.36 10.70
CA ASN A 641 9.44 11.04 11.96
C ASN A 641 9.77 9.59 12.39
N SER A 642 9.70 9.34 13.70
CA SER A 642 9.84 7.98 14.22
C SER A 642 8.79 7.05 13.60
N THR A 643 9.19 5.85 13.22
CA THR A 643 8.28 4.81 12.72
C THR A 643 8.11 3.70 13.75
N LEU A 644 7.16 2.80 13.51
CA LEU A 644 6.96 1.58 14.31
C LEU A 644 8.23 0.72 14.48
N SER A 645 9.20 0.85 13.58
CA SER A 645 10.48 0.12 13.60
C SER A 645 11.66 0.91 14.14
N ASN A 646 11.56 2.24 14.21
CA ASN A 646 12.57 3.14 14.76
C ASN A 646 11.89 4.17 15.68
N PRO A 647 11.95 3.98 17.02
CA PRO A 647 11.24 4.84 17.98
C PRO A 647 11.85 6.23 18.11
N LYS A 648 12.91 6.54 17.35
CA LYS A 648 13.52 7.87 17.26
C LYS A 648 13.38 8.41 15.85
N PRO A 649 13.28 9.74 15.68
CA PRO A 649 13.39 10.36 14.37
C PRO A 649 14.70 9.96 13.68
N GLU A 650 14.62 9.68 12.38
CA GLU A 650 15.79 9.44 11.55
C GLU A 650 16.33 10.77 11.06
N VAL A 651 17.55 11.11 11.47
CA VAL A 651 18.21 12.36 11.06
C VAL A 651 18.95 12.12 9.76
N LEU A 652 18.57 12.86 8.71
CA LEU A 652 19.15 12.78 7.38
C LEU A 652 20.24 13.85 7.17
N VAL A 653 20.04 15.04 7.72
CA VAL A 653 21.01 16.15 7.68
C VAL A 653 21.03 16.83 9.02
N ASP A 654 22.22 17.15 9.51
CA ASP A 654 22.44 17.80 10.81
C ASP A 654 23.62 18.78 10.75
N THR A 655 23.31 20.08 10.85
CA THR A 655 24.36 21.11 10.83
C THR A 655 25.25 21.14 12.07
N VAL A 656 24.80 20.61 13.21
CA VAL A 656 25.59 20.52 14.45
C VAL A 656 26.65 19.43 14.30
N ASN A 657 26.24 18.26 13.81
CA ASN A 657 27.11 17.11 13.62
C ASN A 657 27.90 17.15 12.30
N LYS A 658 27.60 18.13 11.44
CA LYS A 658 28.22 18.34 10.12
C LYS A 658 27.96 17.18 9.17
N ASP A 659 26.79 16.59 9.29
CA ASP A 659 26.29 15.59 8.36
C ASP A 659 25.41 16.29 7.31
N TYR A 660 25.82 16.21 6.06
CA TYR A 660 25.24 16.97 4.94
C TYR A 660 24.89 16.06 3.76
N GLU A 661 24.88 14.74 3.97
CA GLU A 661 24.73 13.74 2.93
C GLU A 661 23.52 12.85 3.21
N VAL A 662 22.71 12.61 2.18
CA VAL A 662 21.60 11.67 2.23
C VAL A 662 21.88 10.54 1.25
N ASP A 663 22.05 9.31 1.75
CA ASP A 663 22.26 8.11 0.95
C ASP A 663 20.91 7.54 0.48
N ILE A 664 20.71 7.41 -0.84
CA ILE A 664 19.46 6.98 -1.46
C ILE A 664 19.72 5.68 -2.25
N GLU A 665 19.42 4.55 -1.62
CA GLU A 665 19.75 3.22 -2.16
C GLU A 665 18.73 2.71 -3.20
N HIS A 666 17.51 3.26 -3.21
CA HIS A 666 16.40 2.76 -4.01
C HIS A 666 15.64 3.89 -4.70
N SER A 667 15.03 3.58 -5.85
CA SER A 667 14.15 4.48 -6.58
C SER A 667 12.98 4.84 -5.68
N THR A 668 12.90 6.10 -5.28
CA THR A 668 11.95 6.56 -4.27
C THR A 668 11.53 8.01 -4.47
N HIS A 669 10.38 8.34 -3.91
CA HIS A 669 9.86 9.70 -3.73
C HIS A 669 9.60 9.88 -2.25
N VAL A 670 10.33 10.81 -1.63
CA VAL A 670 10.34 10.96 -0.18
C VAL A 670 10.14 12.42 0.19
N HIS A 671 9.22 12.63 1.13
CA HIS A 671 9.13 13.85 1.92
C HIS A 671 9.76 13.63 3.29
N MET A 672 10.25 14.73 3.87
CA MET A 672 10.94 14.76 5.15
C MET A 672 10.67 16.11 5.81
N ASN A 673 10.89 16.19 7.11
CA ASN A 673 10.76 17.44 7.84
C ASN A 673 11.98 18.34 7.58
N TRP A 674 11.74 19.60 7.20
CA TRP A 674 12.78 20.63 7.07
C TRP A 674 12.69 21.59 8.25
N ALA A 675 13.69 21.56 9.13
CA ALA A 675 13.68 22.34 10.36
C ALA A 675 14.68 23.50 10.29
N PHE A 676 14.18 24.71 10.56
CA PHE A 676 14.95 25.95 10.62
C PHE A 676 14.88 26.52 12.03
N SER A 677 15.99 26.47 12.77
CA SER A 677 16.02 26.86 14.20
C SER A 677 15.73 28.35 14.46
N LYS A 678 15.94 29.23 13.47
CA LYS A 678 15.77 30.69 13.58
C LYS A 678 15.17 31.30 12.31
N PRO A 679 14.52 32.47 12.40
CA PRO A 679 14.07 33.18 11.20
C PRO A 679 15.27 33.73 10.41
N GLY A 680 15.20 33.69 9.08
CA GLY A 680 16.24 34.22 8.18
C GLY A 680 16.40 33.39 6.91
N ALA A 681 17.41 33.73 6.11
CA ALA A 681 17.71 33.02 4.87
C ALA A 681 18.77 31.94 5.06
N TYR A 682 18.53 30.79 4.45
CA TYR A 682 19.36 29.59 4.46
C TYR A 682 19.73 29.27 3.02
N LYS A 683 21.03 29.11 2.74
CA LYS A 683 21.53 28.76 1.40
C LYS A 683 22.39 27.51 1.49
N PHE A 684 22.14 26.55 0.61
CA PHE A 684 22.86 25.29 0.55
C PHE A 684 23.43 25.09 -0.85
N LYS A 685 24.68 24.64 -0.94
CA LYS A 685 25.21 24.06 -2.17
C LYS A 685 24.67 22.64 -2.25
N THR A 686 23.91 22.35 -3.31
CA THR A 686 23.26 21.06 -3.52
C THR A 686 23.74 20.39 -4.80
N TYR A 687 23.95 19.07 -4.76
CA TYR A 687 24.24 18.23 -5.92
C TYR A 687 24.00 16.75 -5.59
N PHE A 688 23.81 15.94 -6.63
CA PHE A 688 23.79 14.48 -6.51
C PHE A 688 25.08 13.88 -7.05
N GLU A 689 25.54 12.81 -6.42
CA GLU A 689 26.69 12.00 -6.83
C GLU A 689 26.31 10.52 -6.86
N ALA A 690 26.78 9.78 -7.85
CA ALA A 690 26.65 8.32 -7.90
C ALA A 690 27.87 7.70 -8.57
N THR A 691 28.17 6.45 -8.22
CA THR A 691 29.17 5.63 -8.92
C THR A 691 28.44 4.63 -9.80
N THR A 692 28.67 4.64 -11.11
CA THR A 692 28.07 3.66 -12.03
C THR A 692 28.72 2.28 -11.86
N THR A 693 28.01 1.21 -12.25
CA THR A 693 28.50 -0.19 -12.16
C THR A 693 29.77 -0.51 -12.97
N ASP A 694 30.21 0.40 -13.84
CA ASP A 694 31.51 0.35 -14.52
C ASP A 694 32.61 1.13 -13.79
N GLY A 695 32.33 1.59 -12.56
CA GLY A 695 33.26 2.26 -11.65
C GLY A 695 33.45 3.77 -11.91
N LYS A 696 32.57 4.42 -12.67
CA LYS A 696 32.68 5.86 -13.00
C LYS A 696 31.79 6.72 -12.09
N THR A 697 32.36 7.75 -11.48
CA THR A 697 31.59 8.77 -10.76
C THR A 697 30.85 9.70 -11.74
N VAL A 698 29.57 9.92 -11.46
CA VAL A 698 28.69 10.85 -12.18
C VAL A 698 28.02 11.79 -11.20
N THR A 699 28.01 13.08 -11.51
CA THR A 699 27.44 14.11 -10.64
C THR A 699 26.45 15.00 -11.41
N THR A 700 25.60 15.73 -10.68
CA THR A 700 24.94 16.92 -11.21
C THR A 700 25.88 18.12 -11.10
N GLU A 701 25.62 19.18 -11.87
CA GLU A 701 26.26 20.48 -11.61
C GLU A 701 25.78 21.01 -10.25
N PRO A 702 26.66 21.53 -9.37
CA PRO A 702 26.22 22.11 -8.11
C PRO A 702 25.42 23.41 -8.29
N GLU A 703 24.30 23.52 -7.58
CA GLU A 703 23.47 24.74 -7.55
C GLU A 703 23.19 25.19 -6.11
N VAL A 704 22.62 26.40 -5.97
CA VAL A 704 22.24 26.97 -4.67
C VAL A 704 20.75 26.76 -4.42
N LEU A 705 20.45 25.85 -3.50
CA LEU A 705 19.12 25.66 -2.93
C LEU A 705 18.91 26.69 -1.81
N ALA A 706 17.87 27.52 -1.95
CA ALA A 706 17.62 28.64 -1.05
C ALA A 706 16.27 28.51 -0.34
N PHE A 707 16.29 28.80 0.97
CA PHE A 707 15.11 28.92 1.82
C PHE A 707 15.10 30.26 2.56
N VAL A 708 13.90 30.78 2.83
CA VAL A 708 13.67 31.82 3.84
C VAL A 708 12.66 31.32 4.85
N ALA A 709 13.02 31.35 6.12
CA ALA A 709 12.17 30.88 7.20
C ALA A 709 11.73 32.03 8.12
N GLY A 710 10.47 32.01 8.54
CA GLY A 710 9.95 32.81 9.65
C GLY A 710 9.91 34.32 9.45
N GLN A 711 10.10 34.80 8.21
CA GLN A 711 10.04 36.22 7.91
C GLN A 711 8.60 36.71 7.80
N PRO A 712 8.27 37.92 8.26
CA PRO A 712 6.98 38.54 7.99
C PRO A 712 6.64 38.53 6.50
N ALA A 713 5.37 38.28 6.18
CA ALA A 713 4.88 38.24 4.81
C ALA A 713 5.29 39.50 4.02
N GLY A 714 5.95 39.31 2.88
CA GLY A 714 6.43 40.37 1.99
C GLY A 714 7.82 40.91 2.31
N THR A 715 8.53 40.35 3.30
CA THR A 715 9.92 40.73 3.65
C THR A 715 10.95 39.65 3.34
N GLU A 716 10.52 38.52 2.77
CA GLU A 716 11.34 37.35 2.49
C GLU A 716 12.50 37.68 1.55
N CYS A 717 12.22 38.49 0.52
CA CYS A 717 13.23 38.88 -0.46
C CYS A 717 14.31 39.78 0.15
N ASP A 718 13.94 40.65 1.10
CA ASP A 718 14.91 41.49 1.79
C ASP A 718 15.82 40.65 2.69
N ALA A 719 15.26 39.65 3.38
CA ALA A 719 16.03 38.70 4.19
C ALA A 719 16.99 37.86 3.33
N PHE A 720 16.53 37.38 2.17
CA PHE A 720 17.36 36.64 1.21
C PHE A 720 18.54 37.48 0.72
N LYS A 721 18.31 38.75 0.36
CA LYS A 721 19.35 39.68 -0.10
C LYS A 721 20.34 40.08 0.99
N ALA A 722 19.88 40.15 2.24
CA ALA A 722 20.72 40.52 3.37
C ALA A 722 21.71 39.41 3.78
N ALA A 723 21.42 38.15 3.43
CA ALA A 723 22.29 37.02 3.74
C ALA A 723 23.58 37.03 2.91
N LYS A 724 24.70 37.18 3.60
CA LYS A 724 26.04 37.12 3.00
C LYS A 724 26.47 35.67 2.84
N ASP A 725 26.91 35.31 1.65
CA ASP A 725 27.51 34.00 1.40
C ASP A 725 28.83 33.90 2.19
N THR A 726 29.06 32.75 2.84
CA THR A 726 30.39 32.46 3.39
C THR A 726 31.30 32.12 2.21
N PRO A 727 32.47 32.76 2.04
CA PRO A 727 33.36 32.42 0.93
C PRO A 727 33.83 30.96 1.06
N ALA A 728 33.68 30.20 -0.02
CA ALA A 728 34.18 28.83 -0.12
C ALA A 728 35.70 28.79 0.15
N PRO A 729 36.25 27.72 0.74
CA PRO A 729 37.69 27.51 0.72
C PRO A 729 38.15 27.43 -0.74
N GLU A 730 39.10 28.29 -1.12
CA GLU A 730 39.71 28.30 -2.47
C GLU A 730 40.14 26.89 -2.84
N THR A 731 39.42 26.27 -3.76
CA THR A 731 39.88 25.07 -4.45
C THR A 731 40.98 25.54 -5.39
N THR A 732 42.24 25.41 -4.96
CA THR A 732 43.40 25.57 -5.83
C THR A 732 43.37 24.42 -6.83
N VAL A 733 42.75 24.66 -7.99
CA VAL A 733 42.92 23.82 -9.17
C VAL A 733 44.34 24.04 -9.68
N PRO A 734 45.21 23.01 -9.75
CA PRO A 734 46.51 23.17 -10.38
C PRO A 734 46.30 23.45 -11.87
N GLU A 735 46.86 24.56 -12.35
CA GLU A 735 46.93 24.89 -13.78
C GLU A 735 47.49 23.70 -14.56
N THR A 736 46.72 23.24 -15.54
CA THR A 736 47.15 22.25 -16.52
C THR A 736 48.19 22.89 -17.42
N THR A 737 49.47 22.68 -17.13
CA THR A 737 50.57 23.03 -18.04
C THR A 737 50.73 21.94 -19.10
N THR A 738 50.65 22.35 -20.36
CA THR A 738 50.83 21.54 -21.56
C THR A 738 52.26 20.98 -21.64
N PRO A 739 52.49 19.69 -21.96
CA PRO A 739 53.84 19.17 -22.11
C PRO A 739 54.37 19.31 -23.55
N GLN A 740 55.56 19.89 -23.70
CA GLN A 740 56.46 19.72 -24.86
C GLN A 740 57.83 19.21 -24.38
N PRO A 741 58.65 18.56 -25.23
CA PRO A 741 59.26 17.29 -24.89
C PRO A 741 60.77 17.43 -24.62
N SER A 742 61.28 16.60 -23.70
CA SER A 742 62.72 16.35 -23.59
C SER A 742 62.98 14.91 -23.19
N THR A 743 63.67 14.20 -24.09
CA THR A 743 64.30 12.88 -23.95
C THR A 743 65.79 13.08 -23.61
N PRO A 744 66.58 12.06 -23.26
CA PRO A 744 66.55 11.18 -22.08
C PRO A 744 67.91 11.19 -21.33
N GLU A 745 67.96 10.71 -20.08
CA GLU A 745 69.17 10.09 -19.48
C GLU A 745 68.74 9.28 -18.24
N THR A 746 68.56 7.97 -18.35
CA THR A 746 69.54 6.90 -18.03
C THR A 746 70.12 6.97 -16.62
N THR A 747 69.52 6.23 -15.69
CA THR A 747 70.24 5.40 -14.72
C THR A 747 69.34 4.29 -14.18
N THR A 748 69.78 3.04 -14.31
CA THR A 748 69.37 1.85 -13.54
C THR A 748 70.65 1.28 -12.90
N PRO A 749 70.63 0.28 -11.99
CA PRO A 749 69.56 -0.26 -11.14
C PRO A 749 70.01 -0.51 -9.66
N GLN A 750 69.13 -1.18 -8.88
CA GLN A 750 69.41 -2.32 -7.96
C GLN A 750 69.02 -2.12 -6.45
N PRO A 751 68.80 -3.20 -5.65
CA PRO A 751 67.52 -3.92 -5.50
C PRO A 751 67.14 -4.20 -4.01
N SER A 752 65.91 -4.67 -3.76
CA SER A 752 65.66 -5.62 -2.65
C SER A 752 64.39 -6.44 -2.87
N THR A 753 64.56 -7.75 -2.74
CA THR A 753 63.66 -8.89 -3.00
C THR A 753 62.63 -9.12 -1.86
N PRO A 754 61.66 -10.06 -2.03
CA PRO A 754 60.33 -10.02 -1.44
C PRO A 754 60.18 -10.89 -0.19
N GLU A 755 59.07 -10.71 0.52
CA GLU A 755 58.60 -11.69 1.51
C GLU A 755 57.16 -12.11 1.23
N THR A 756 56.97 -13.43 1.29
CA THR A 756 55.81 -14.22 0.90
C THR A 756 54.89 -14.43 2.10
N THR A 757 53.58 -14.30 1.93
CA THR A 757 52.58 -14.84 2.87
C THR A 757 51.66 -15.84 2.17
N VAL A 758 51.43 -16.94 2.89
CA VAL A 758 50.74 -18.18 2.52
C VAL A 758 49.22 -18.00 2.70
N PRO A 759 48.36 -18.65 1.90
CA PRO A 759 46.90 -18.54 1.98
C PRO A 759 46.27 -19.59 2.92
N GLU A 760 45.20 -19.21 3.63
CA GLU A 760 44.38 -20.14 4.42
C GLU A 760 42.90 -20.08 3.99
N THR A 761 42.54 -21.08 3.20
CA THR A 761 41.27 -21.84 3.09
C THR A 761 39.90 -21.20 3.34
N THR A 762 39.12 -21.10 2.26
CA THR A 762 37.65 -21.01 2.18
C THR A 762 37.00 -22.37 1.87
N VAL A 763 35.82 -22.67 2.44
CA VAL A 763 34.93 -23.83 2.17
C VAL A 763 33.46 -23.32 2.24
N PRO A 764 32.47 -23.80 1.46
CA PRO A 764 31.94 -23.06 0.31
C PRO A 764 30.41 -22.81 0.34
N ASN A 765 29.91 -22.00 -0.62
CA ASN A 765 28.49 -21.83 -0.94
C ASN A 765 27.91 -23.00 -1.77
N LYS A 766 26.65 -23.36 -1.44
CA LYS A 766 25.48 -23.90 -2.20
C LYS A 766 25.64 -24.75 -3.50
N PRO A 767 24.67 -25.66 -3.75
CA PRO A 767 23.84 -25.57 -4.98
C PRO A 767 22.36 -25.90 -4.69
N GLY A 768 21.34 -25.54 -5.47
CA GLY A 768 21.28 -24.90 -6.78
C GLY A 768 19.81 -24.63 -7.13
N GLN A 769 19.60 -23.65 -8.00
CA GLN A 769 18.38 -23.25 -8.68
C GLN A 769 18.60 -23.71 -10.13
N ASP A 770 17.68 -24.47 -10.74
CA ASP A 770 17.76 -24.79 -12.16
C ASP A 770 16.50 -24.28 -12.88
N SER A 771 16.77 -23.50 -13.92
CA SER A 771 15.89 -22.82 -14.84
C SER A 771 15.64 -23.65 -16.11
N ASN A 772 14.59 -23.27 -16.85
CA ASN A 772 14.42 -23.56 -18.26
C ASN A 772 15.66 -23.14 -19.06
N ASP A 773 16.23 -24.04 -19.87
CA ASP A 773 16.70 -23.64 -21.20
C ASP A 773 16.77 -24.83 -22.15
N PHE A 774 15.89 -24.80 -23.14
CA PHE A 774 15.71 -25.79 -24.19
C PHE A 774 16.28 -25.18 -25.48
N LEU A 775 17.45 -25.67 -25.92
CA LEU A 775 17.86 -25.92 -27.31
C LEU A 775 19.39 -25.98 -27.41
N TRP A 776 19.88 -26.83 -28.31
CA TRP A 776 21.28 -27.16 -28.62
C TRP A 776 21.90 -28.37 -27.91
N ARG A 777 21.36 -29.57 -28.18
CA ARG A 777 22.12 -30.85 -28.11
C ARG A 777 22.03 -31.66 -29.41
N ARG A 778 23.05 -31.52 -30.25
CA ARG A 778 23.66 -32.57 -31.09
C ARG A 778 25.17 -32.32 -30.89
N THR A 779 26.01 -33.22 -30.38
CA THR A 779 26.33 -34.55 -30.89
C THR A 779 27.30 -35.24 -29.90
N ILE A 780 27.24 -36.58 -29.82
CA ILE A 780 28.28 -37.54 -29.34
C ILE A 780 28.48 -37.74 -27.82
N VAL A 781 27.90 -38.83 -27.31
CA VAL A 781 28.43 -39.72 -26.25
C VAL A 781 28.46 -41.13 -26.86
N PRO A 782 29.57 -41.89 -26.76
CA PRO A 782 29.61 -42.99 -25.80
C PRO A 782 30.98 -43.22 -25.12
N ILE A 783 30.93 -43.96 -24.01
CA ILE A 783 32.00 -44.58 -23.19
C ILE A 783 32.04 -43.99 -21.77
N VAL A 784 31.15 -44.45 -20.88
CA VAL A 784 31.46 -44.93 -19.51
C VAL A 784 30.28 -45.83 -19.07
N GLY A 785 30.12 -46.97 -19.75
CA GLY A 785 29.10 -47.97 -19.41
C GLY A 785 29.69 -49.30 -18.91
N THR A 786 30.98 -49.34 -18.57
CA THR A 786 31.73 -50.61 -18.49
C THR A 786 32.61 -50.77 -17.25
N VAL A 787 32.38 -50.01 -16.17
CA VAL A 787 33.18 -50.14 -14.93
C VAL A 787 32.37 -50.49 -13.68
N ALA A 788 31.04 -50.30 -13.67
CA ALA A 788 30.22 -50.57 -12.48
C ALA A 788 29.79 -52.05 -12.32
N THR A 789 29.94 -52.90 -13.34
CA THR A 789 29.47 -54.30 -13.30
C THR A 789 30.57 -55.31 -12.92
N LEU A 790 31.82 -54.88 -12.73
CA LEU A 790 32.95 -55.80 -12.44
C LEU A 790 33.35 -55.88 -10.95
N ILE A 791 32.79 -55.03 -10.07
CA ILE A 791 33.22 -54.95 -8.65
C ILE A 791 32.21 -55.62 -7.69
N LEU A 792 30.97 -55.87 -8.14
CA LEU A 792 29.91 -56.47 -7.31
C LEU A 792 29.83 -58.01 -7.37
N THR A 793 30.76 -58.68 -8.07
CA THR A 793 30.78 -60.16 -8.18
C THR A 793 31.93 -60.85 -7.45
N LEU A 794 32.82 -60.14 -6.74
CA LEU A 794 34.08 -60.75 -6.27
C LEU A 794 34.30 -60.89 -4.76
N LEU A 795 33.51 -60.33 -3.85
CA LEU A 795 33.73 -60.58 -2.41
C LEU A 795 32.42 -60.66 -1.63
N GLY A 796 31.97 -61.90 -1.43
CA GLY A 796 31.01 -62.25 -0.39
C GLY A 796 31.70 -62.62 0.93
N ILE A 797 30.86 -62.68 1.97
CA ILE A 797 31.05 -63.28 3.31
C ILE A 797 31.52 -62.31 4.41
N GLY A 798 30.56 -61.99 5.31
CA GLY A 798 30.74 -62.14 6.76
C GLY A 798 30.89 -60.88 7.62
N GLY A 799 29.94 -60.67 8.54
CA GLY A 799 30.25 -60.12 9.87
C GLY A 799 29.72 -58.73 10.22
N LEU A 800 28.42 -58.65 10.56
CA LEU A 800 27.83 -57.61 11.39
C LEU A 800 28.48 -57.68 12.78
N HIS A 801 29.26 -56.67 13.25
CA HIS A 801 29.51 -56.33 14.68
C HIS A 801 30.51 -55.18 14.98
N SER A 802 30.99 -54.38 14.02
CA SER A 802 32.04 -53.36 14.36
C SER A 802 31.78 -51.92 13.93
N VAL A 803 30.53 -51.54 13.65
CA VAL A 803 30.19 -50.14 13.27
C VAL A 803 29.69 -49.30 14.46
N LEU A 804 29.26 -49.92 15.57
CA LEU A 804 28.72 -49.19 16.73
C LEU A 804 29.76 -48.63 17.71
N ASP A 805 31.02 -49.08 17.67
CA ASP A 805 32.07 -48.61 18.60
C ASP A 805 32.85 -47.38 18.10
N ILE A 806 32.69 -47.01 16.82
CA ILE A 806 33.34 -45.82 16.24
C ILE A 806 32.48 -44.56 16.44
N VAL A 807 31.15 -44.70 16.57
CA VAL A 807 30.21 -43.58 16.72
C VAL A 807 30.14 -43.06 18.16
N ARG A 808 30.63 -43.80 19.16
CA ARG A 808 30.61 -43.40 20.59
C ARG A 808 31.86 -42.69 21.12
N ARG A 809 32.90 -42.48 20.29
CA ARG A 809 34.17 -41.87 20.73
C ARG A 809 34.47 -40.47 20.18
N VAL A 810 33.56 -39.88 19.41
CA VAL A 810 33.75 -38.54 18.84
C VAL A 810 32.44 -37.75 19.00
N ILE A 811 32.34 -37.04 20.14
CA ILE A 811 31.43 -35.96 20.59
C ILE A 811 31.25 -36.20 22.10
N PRO A 812 31.98 -35.45 22.96
CA PRO A 812 31.45 -34.15 23.37
C PRO A 812 32.52 -33.07 23.62
N ASN A 813 32.35 -31.91 23.00
CA ASN A 813 32.72 -30.58 23.51
C ASN A 813 32.41 -29.57 22.42
N MET A 814 31.23 -28.94 22.46
CA MET A 814 30.96 -27.55 22.02
C MET A 814 29.49 -27.23 22.39
N LEU A 815 29.25 -27.16 23.69
CA LEU A 815 28.27 -26.27 24.29
C LEU A 815 29.11 -25.16 24.94
N ASN A 816 28.80 -23.90 24.61
CA ASN A 816 29.51 -22.64 24.91
C ASN A 816 30.36 -22.08 23.76
N ARG A 817 29.69 -21.44 22.79
CA ARG A 817 29.93 -20.04 22.40
C ARG A 817 28.76 -19.50 21.60
#